data_AF-A0A5C6N420-F1
#
_entry.id   AF-A0A5C6N420-F1
#
_cell.length_a   1.000
_cell.length_b   1.000
_cell.length_c   1.000
_cell.angle_alpha   90.00
_cell.angle_beta   90.00
_cell.angle_gamma   90.00
#
_symmetry.space_group_name_H-M   'P 1'
#
loop_
_entity.id
_entity.type
_entity.pdbx_description
1 polymer ?
#
loop_
_entity_poly.entity_id
_entity_poly.type
_entity_poly.pdbx_seq_one_letter_code
_entity_poly.pdbx_strand_id
1 'polypeptide(L)'
;MVKRGTRKHRIRPVLFAIFLVILIGHLGETTAEYDPYKILGVSRSASQAEIKKAYKNLAKEWHPDKNKDPAAEDMFIKISKSYEILSNEERRSNFDRYGQMDENQHTGHSQHHSYHGFHNSFFFDESFFHFQRSRDFADSKYLFHHAQFTSEVLPDSFKRPYLIKVTSEWCFACVHIEPVWKEVVQELEPLGVGIGIVDLGYERRLASHLGAHRAPSIIGLVKGRVTFFHQAVVREHLRQFVEDLLPTKLVEKITDDNYVSFLAGWQSENKPSVIIFDQPPVAPLLYKLTAFSFRDFVRFGYVDQAGKHSTRLLKQFNVNTYAPTMMLFKEDTEKPVDIIQARGMKRQILDEFVSNNKFLQVPRLVNQQLFDELCPVKQFHRRRKYCVLLITGDNQDFSAGNKAFLDFASANKKEVLRFAYVYQHHQQPLCQALLHNQAVLSPQVVILERRSQAGKALYRSVSGGWNGSEEDKYRLHEQLELLQKDPTYLSSDATLPELNNEMAPIFIIQWMNAAYDYILQVYDDLLYSNWREMMPILSLIFSALFILFGTVIIQAFSEPGESKPQKPKPKEQTPQSDDMASSRASTTSRPPRKDFVEVTELTDVTYTSNLVKLRPGHINIVLVLTNASKTALLRKFAKEVFSFSGTQTLHFSFLNADKHRHWMPSLLRLTSDTMQGSGHSDEDESTLDYSGHVLALNGYKKYFCLFKPVFTGDDPDSSFEASAESRRKSRSRSSSSSSSHSRSRSHSREDGAVPTRSKRAMSIEVHHKLDRLGLWMERLMEGTLPRLWVPVWPSLNESTINSSTES
;
A
#
# COMPACT_ATOMS: atom_id res chain seq x y z
N MET A 1 -52.83 66.67 47.14
CA MET A 1 -53.55 66.86 45.85
C MET A 1 -52.88 65.99 44.80
N VAL A 2 -53.57 64.94 44.31
CA VAL A 2 -54.05 64.77 42.90
C VAL A 2 -52.90 64.45 41.91
N LYS A 3 -52.89 63.41 41.07
CA LYS A 3 -53.71 62.22 40.80
C LYS A 3 -52.83 61.26 39.97
N ARG A 4 -53.18 59.96 40.01
CA ARG A 4 -52.68 58.84 39.20
C ARG A 4 -52.58 59.12 37.70
N GLY A 5 -51.57 58.52 37.06
CA GLY A 5 -51.50 58.33 35.60
C GLY A 5 -50.74 57.04 35.26
N THR A 6 -51.47 55.92 35.14
CA THR A 6 -50.97 54.64 34.64
C THR A 6 -50.82 54.67 33.12
N ARG A 7 -49.61 54.49 32.59
CA ARG A 7 -49.38 54.10 31.18
C ARG A 7 -48.60 52.79 31.10
N LYS A 8 -49.33 51.71 30.81
CA LYS A 8 -48.79 50.42 30.34
C LYS A 8 -48.07 50.66 29.01
N HIS A 9 -46.74 50.55 28.98
CA HIS A 9 -46.00 50.41 27.72
C HIS A 9 -45.75 48.93 27.42
N ARG A 10 -46.56 48.40 26.50
CA ARG A 10 -46.28 47.23 25.67
C ARG A 10 -45.00 47.50 24.87
N ILE A 11 -43.84 47.03 25.33
CA ILE A 11 -42.59 47.07 24.53
C ILE A 11 -41.96 45.66 24.37
N ARG A 12 -42.54 44.63 25.00
CA ARG A 12 -41.97 43.28 24.98
C ARG A 12 -42.23 42.38 23.74
N PRO A 13 -43.21 42.59 22.85
CA PRO A 13 -43.35 41.74 21.66
C PRO A 13 -42.59 42.27 20.43
N VAL A 14 -42.30 43.57 20.33
CA VAL A 14 -41.63 44.16 19.15
C VAL A 14 -40.13 43.91 19.17
N LEU A 15 -39.48 44.03 20.33
CA LEU A 15 -38.07 43.68 20.50
C LEU A 15 -37.81 42.18 20.31
N PHE A 16 -38.75 41.32 20.71
CA PHE A 16 -38.65 39.88 20.48
C PHE A 16 -38.86 39.53 19.01
N ALA A 17 -39.77 40.22 18.30
CA ALA A 17 -39.94 40.06 16.86
C ALA A 17 -38.73 40.57 16.05
N ILE A 18 -38.11 41.68 16.45
CA ILE A 18 -36.87 42.19 15.84
C ILE A 18 -35.72 41.22 16.09
N PHE A 19 -35.60 40.67 17.30
CA PHE A 19 -34.61 39.64 17.61
C PHE A 19 -34.84 38.35 16.81
N LEU A 20 -36.10 37.94 16.60
CA LEU A 20 -36.45 36.78 15.78
C LEU A 20 -36.20 37.02 14.29
N VAL A 21 -36.41 38.24 13.78
CA VAL A 21 -36.06 38.62 12.40
C VAL A 21 -34.54 38.68 12.19
N ILE A 22 -33.78 39.10 13.20
CA ILE A 22 -32.31 39.05 13.17
C ILE A 22 -31.81 37.59 13.28
N LEU A 23 -32.47 36.74 14.08
CA LEU A 23 -32.13 35.31 14.19
C LEU A 23 -32.47 34.53 12.91
N ILE A 24 -33.57 34.87 12.23
CA ILE A 24 -33.97 34.28 10.94
C ILE A 24 -33.11 34.87 9.80
N GLY A 25 -32.64 36.12 9.91
CA GLY A 25 -31.71 36.74 8.98
C GLY A 25 -30.30 36.14 8.97
N HIS A 26 -29.89 35.45 10.05
CA HIS A 26 -28.63 34.71 10.13
C HIS A 26 -28.73 33.21 9.79
N LEU A 27 -29.93 32.70 9.50
CA LEU A 27 -30.16 31.34 9.00
C LEU A 27 -30.39 31.32 7.48
N GLY A 28 -29.61 32.15 6.78
CA GLY A 28 -29.70 32.37 5.34
C GLY A 28 -28.35 32.65 4.68
N GLU A 29 -27.23 32.14 5.20
CA GLU A 29 -26.08 31.86 4.34
C GLU A 29 -26.35 30.52 3.64
N THR A 30 -27.24 30.56 2.66
CA THR A 30 -27.13 29.65 1.53
C THR A 30 -25.74 29.87 0.97
N THR A 31 -24.93 28.80 0.89
CA THR A 31 -23.69 28.75 0.11
C THR A 31 -23.86 29.61 -1.14
N ALA A 32 -23.22 30.79 -1.18
CA ALA A 32 -23.30 31.65 -2.33
C ALA A 32 -22.75 30.85 -3.51
N GLU A 33 -23.65 30.44 -4.40
CA GLU A 33 -23.32 29.85 -5.68
C GLU A 33 -22.23 30.70 -6.32
N TYR A 34 -21.08 30.10 -6.61
CA TYR A 34 -19.91 30.80 -7.14
C TYR A 34 -20.29 31.43 -8.49
N ASP A 35 -20.57 32.74 -8.51
CA ASP A 35 -21.04 33.46 -9.69
C ASP A 35 -19.87 34.28 -10.28
N PRO A 36 -19.23 33.81 -11.36
CA PRO A 36 -18.07 34.46 -11.95
C PRO A 36 -18.39 35.85 -12.53
N TYR A 37 -19.65 36.10 -12.90
CA TYR A 37 -20.08 37.42 -13.40
C TYR A 37 -20.12 38.45 -12.27
N LYS A 38 -20.61 38.06 -11.09
CA LYS A 38 -20.61 38.91 -9.90
C LYS A 38 -19.20 39.18 -9.38
N ILE A 39 -18.32 38.17 -9.41
CA ILE A 39 -16.94 38.30 -8.95
C ILE A 39 -16.14 39.27 -9.84
N LEU A 40 -16.35 39.23 -11.16
CA LEU A 40 -15.72 40.18 -12.08
C LEU A 40 -16.47 41.51 -12.21
N GLY A 41 -17.65 41.66 -11.60
CA GLY A 41 -18.48 42.86 -11.69
C GLY A 41 -19.03 43.14 -13.09
N VAL A 42 -19.23 42.10 -13.90
CA VAL A 42 -19.66 42.21 -15.30
C VAL A 42 -21.04 41.59 -15.51
N SER A 43 -21.80 42.08 -16.49
CA SER A 43 -23.11 41.51 -16.82
C SER A 43 -22.99 40.15 -17.52
N ARG A 44 -24.04 39.32 -17.45
CA ARG A 44 -24.10 38.04 -18.20
C ARG A 44 -24.06 38.24 -19.73
N SER A 45 -24.36 39.43 -20.22
CA SER A 45 -24.25 39.81 -21.64
C SER A 45 -22.94 40.53 -21.98
N ALA A 46 -21.98 40.62 -21.05
CA ALA A 46 -20.74 41.35 -21.26
C ALA A 46 -19.91 40.76 -22.40
N SER A 47 -19.28 41.62 -23.19
CA SER A 47 -18.39 41.18 -24.27
C SER A 47 -17.05 40.68 -23.73
N GLN A 48 -16.32 39.87 -24.50
CA GLN A 48 -14.98 39.39 -24.12
C GLN A 48 -14.00 40.54 -23.83
N ALA A 49 -14.15 41.68 -24.52
CA ALA A 49 -13.36 42.88 -24.29
C ALA A 49 -13.66 43.52 -22.92
N GLU A 50 -14.93 43.54 -22.49
CA GLU A 50 -15.35 44.05 -21.18
C GLU A 50 -14.89 43.13 -20.05
N ILE A 51 -14.99 41.82 -20.23
CA ILE A 51 -14.50 40.81 -19.29
C ILE A 51 -12.99 40.96 -19.09
N LYS A 52 -12.22 41.10 -20.18
CA LYS A 52 -10.77 41.32 -20.12
C LYS A 52 -10.40 42.65 -19.46
N LYS A 53 -11.17 43.72 -19.69
CA LYS A 53 -10.96 45.03 -19.07
C LYS A 53 -11.25 45.00 -17.57
N ALA A 54 -12.34 44.36 -17.16
CA ALA A 54 -12.72 44.20 -15.75
C ALA A 54 -11.67 43.37 -15.00
N TYR A 55 -11.22 42.26 -15.57
CA TYR A 55 -10.12 41.46 -15.03
C TYR A 55 -8.83 42.27 -14.85
N LYS A 56 -8.39 43.04 -15.86
CA LYS A 56 -7.16 43.85 -15.75
C LYS A 56 -7.23 44.89 -14.62
N ASN A 57 -8.40 45.50 -14.40
CA ASN A 57 -8.60 46.47 -13.33
C ASN A 57 -8.57 45.79 -11.95
N LEU A 58 -9.34 44.71 -11.77
CA LEU A 58 -9.45 43.99 -10.51
C LEU A 58 -8.14 43.28 -10.15
N ALA A 59 -7.45 42.66 -11.12
CA ALA A 59 -6.15 42.03 -10.90
C ALA A 59 -5.06 43.01 -10.46
N LYS A 60 -5.14 44.28 -10.88
CA LYS A 60 -4.21 45.33 -10.45
C LYS A 60 -4.51 45.84 -9.03
N GLU A 61 -5.79 45.90 -8.67
CA GLU A 61 -6.27 46.35 -7.36
C GLU A 61 -6.07 45.29 -6.27
N TRP A 62 -6.30 44.03 -6.60
CA TRP A 62 -6.21 42.89 -5.68
C TRP A 62 -4.88 42.13 -5.78
N HIS A 63 -3.86 42.70 -6.45
CA HIS A 63 -2.56 42.03 -6.56
C HIS A 63 -1.89 41.91 -5.19
N PRO A 64 -1.45 40.72 -4.75
CA PRO A 64 -0.90 40.49 -3.41
C PRO A 64 0.38 41.31 -3.13
N ASP A 65 1.19 41.62 -4.16
CA ASP A 65 2.37 42.48 -3.97
C ASP A 65 2.03 43.95 -3.72
N LYS A 66 0.86 44.43 -4.18
CA LYS A 66 0.46 45.85 -4.08
C LYS A 66 -0.56 46.08 -2.97
N ASN A 67 -1.36 45.07 -2.67
CA ASN A 67 -2.39 45.11 -1.65
C ASN A 67 -2.01 44.20 -0.48
N LYS A 68 -1.79 44.80 0.69
CA LYS A 68 -1.36 44.12 1.92
C LYS A 68 -2.52 43.53 2.73
N ASP A 69 -3.75 43.59 2.22
CA ASP A 69 -4.92 43.01 2.88
C ASP A 69 -4.81 41.46 2.87
N PRO A 70 -4.99 40.77 4.01
CA PRO A 70 -5.00 39.30 4.04
C PRO A 70 -6.06 38.67 3.14
N ALA A 71 -7.15 39.39 2.79
CA ALA A 71 -8.16 38.92 1.86
C ALA A 71 -7.77 39.08 0.38
N ALA A 72 -6.66 39.78 0.08
CA ALA A 72 -6.29 40.09 -1.29
C ALA A 72 -5.89 38.86 -2.11
N GLU A 73 -5.17 37.91 -1.48
CA GLU A 73 -4.83 36.64 -2.11
C GLU A 73 -6.08 35.84 -2.49
N ASP A 74 -7.02 35.67 -1.55
CA ASP A 74 -8.27 34.93 -1.77
C ASP A 74 -9.14 35.59 -2.85
N MET A 75 -9.25 36.92 -2.86
CA MET A 75 -9.99 37.67 -3.87
C MET A 75 -9.33 37.56 -5.24
N PHE A 76 -8.01 37.67 -5.31
CA PHE A 76 -7.25 37.52 -6.55
C PHE A 76 -7.44 36.13 -7.18
N ILE A 77 -7.46 35.08 -6.35
CA ILE A 77 -7.75 33.70 -6.78
C ILE A 77 -9.16 33.61 -7.38
N LYS A 78 -10.17 34.18 -6.71
CA LYS A 78 -11.56 34.20 -7.21
C LYS A 78 -11.69 34.98 -8.51
N ILE A 79 -11.04 36.14 -8.62
CA ILE A 79 -11.02 36.98 -9.84
C ILE A 79 -10.41 36.21 -11.01
N SER A 80 -9.27 35.55 -10.77
CA SER A 80 -8.55 34.78 -11.80
C SER A 80 -9.36 33.57 -12.28
N LYS A 81 -9.92 32.79 -11.36
CA LYS A 81 -10.81 31.66 -11.69
C LYS A 81 -12.07 32.10 -12.44
N SER A 82 -12.64 33.25 -12.07
CA SER A 82 -13.80 33.81 -12.76
C SER A 82 -13.48 34.23 -14.20
N TYR A 83 -12.31 34.84 -14.40
CA TYR A 83 -11.83 35.19 -15.74
C TYR A 83 -11.52 33.94 -16.57
N GLU A 84 -10.99 32.87 -15.98
CA GLU A 84 -10.76 31.61 -16.68
C GLU A 84 -12.06 31.00 -17.23
N ILE A 85 -13.15 31.07 -16.47
CA ILE A 85 -14.46 30.57 -16.89
C ILE A 85 -15.06 31.45 -17.99
N LEU A 86 -15.00 32.78 -17.84
CA LEU A 86 -15.69 33.72 -18.73
C LEU A 86 -14.90 34.11 -19.99
N SER A 87 -13.57 33.97 -19.99
CA SER A 87 -12.69 34.42 -21.09
C SER A 87 -12.77 33.57 -22.35
N ASN A 88 -13.26 32.33 -22.26
CA ASN A 88 -13.49 31.46 -23.40
C ASN A 88 -15.00 31.25 -23.58
N GLU A 89 -15.49 31.53 -24.78
CA GLU A 89 -16.92 31.46 -25.12
C GLU A 89 -17.52 30.05 -24.90
N GLU A 90 -16.73 29.00 -25.15
CA GLU A 90 -17.14 27.61 -24.92
C GLU A 90 -17.27 27.29 -23.43
N ARG A 91 -16.30 27.75 -22.62
CA ARG A 91 -16.31 27.57 -21.16
C ARG A 91 -17.43 28.38 -20.50
N ARG A 92 -17.65 29.60 -20.98
CA ARG A 92 -18.76 30.47 -20.57
C ARG A 92 -20.12 29.85 -20.89
N SER A 93 -20.30 29.38 -22.11
CA SER A 93 -21.53 28.71 -22.55
C SER A 93 -21.82 27.45 -21.73
N ASN A 94 -20.79 26.63 -21.45
CA ASN A 94 -20.95 25.46 -20.60
C ASN A 94 -21.27 25.83 -19.15
N PHE A 95 -20.66 26.88 -18.60
CA PHE A 95 -21.00 27.40 -17.28
C PHE A 95 -22.45 27.91 -17.22
N ASP A 96 -22.87 28.68 -18.23
CA ASP A 96 -24.23 29.22 -18.31
C ASP A 96 -25.30 28.13 -18.47
N ARG A 97 -24.95 26.99 -19.10
CA ARG A 97 -25.87 25.86 -19.33
C ARG A 97 -25.94 24.87 -18.16
N TYR A 98 -24.82 24.62 -17.48
CA TYR A 98 -24.71 23.53 -16.50
C TYR A 98 -24.43 24.00 -15.06
N GLY A 99 -24.21 25.30 -14.83
CA GLY A 99 -24.14 25.91 -13.49
C GLY A 99 -22.89 25.59 -12.66
N GLN A 100 -22.12 24.56 -13.00
CA GLN A 100 -20.85 24.21 -12.34
C GLN A 100 -19.93 23.43 -13.28
N MET A 101 -18.70 23.92 -13.45
CA MET A 101 -17.57 23.06 -13.81
C MET A 101 -16.85 22.67 -12.52
N ASP A 102 -17.27 21.56 -11.91
CA ASP A 102 -16.30 20.72 -11.21
C ASP A 102 -15.44 20.06 -12.28
N GLU A 103 -14.12 20.17 -12.13
CA GLU A 103 -13.07 19.64 -13.01
C GLU A 103 -13.00 18.09 -12.99
N ASN A 104 -14.16 17.42 -13.02
CA ASN A 104 -14.26 15.96 -12.96
C ASN A 104 -15.39 15.34 -13.82
N GLN A 105 -15.98 16.08 -14.77
CA GLN A 105 -16.87 15.48 -15.78
C GLN A 105 -16.19 15.40 -17.15
N HIS A 106 -15.43 14.32 -17.36
CA HIS A 106 -15.06 13.85 -18.69
C HIS A 106 -16.27 13.19 -19.36
N THR A 107 -17.07 13.99 -20.05
CA THR A 107 -18.04 13.49 -21.04
C THR A 107 -17.33 13.38 -22.39
N GLY A 108 -17.34 12.17 -22.95
CA GLY A 108 -16.56 11.83 -24.14
C GLY A 108 -17.06 12.49 -25.42
N HIS A 109 -16.17 13.25 -26.05
CA HIS A 109 -16.07 13.36 -27.50
C HIS A 109 -14.62 13.13 -27.91
N SER A 110 -14.37 11.99 -28.53
CA SER A 110 -13.10 11.65 -29.16
C SER A 110 -13.09 12.15 -30.59
N GLN A 111 -12.38 13.25 -30.84
CA GLN A 111 -11.69 13.48 -32.10
C GLN A 111 -10.19 13.56 -31.80
N HIS A 112 -9.44 12.67 -32.43
CA HIS A 112 -7.99 12.59 -32.34
C HIS A 112 -7.35 13.82 -32.97
N HIS A 113 -6.86 14.74 -32.14
CA HIS A 113 -5.68 15.52 -32.44
C HIS A 113 -4.85 15.70 -31.15
N SER A 114 -3.56 15.34 -31.25
CA SER A 114 -2.46 15.54 -30.30
C SER A 114 -2.76 16.35 -29.04
N TYR A 115 -2.84 15.66 -27.89
CA TYR A 115 -2.86 16.28 -26.57
C TYR A 115 -1.43 16.65 -26.11
N HIS A 116 -0.75 17.47 -26.92
CA HIS A 116 0.47 18.21 -26.56
C HIS A 116 0.21 19.73 -26.52
N GLY A 117 -1.06 20.16 -26.50
CA GLY A 117 -1.46 21.57 -26.62
C GLY A 117 -2.16 22.20 -25.41
N PHE A 118 -2.44 21.45 -24.33
CA PHE A 118 -3.35 21.93 -23.27
C PHE A 118 -2.76 23.00 -22.33
N HIS A 119 -1.48 23.37 -22.50
CA HIS A 119 -0.84 24.48 -21.79
C HIS A 119 -0.30 25.61 -22.70
N ASN A 120 -0.33 25.44 -24.03
CA ASN A 120 0.25 26.41 -24.98
C ASN A 120 -0.76 27.34 -25.67
N SER A 121 -2.07 27.20 -25.40
CA SER A 121 -3.09 28.12 -25.95
C SER A 121 -3.44 29.29 -25.02
N PHE A 122 -2.91 29.32 -23.80
CA PHE A 122 -3.06 30.48 -22.92
C PHE A 122 -1.95 31.48 -23.22
N PHE A 123 -2.20 32.35 -24.20
CA PHE A 123 -1.56 33.67 -24.24
C PHE A 123 -2.04 34.45 -23.01
N PHE A 124 -1.44 34.17 -21.86
CA PHE A 124 -1.24 35.23 -20.88
C PHE A 124 -0.47 36.34 -21.62
N ASP A 125 -0.94 37.56 -21.47
CA ASP A 125 -0.20 38.75 -21.87
C ASP A 125 1.05 38.78 -20.97
N GLU A 126 2.10 38.01 -21.31
CA GLU A 126 3.36 37.86 -20.55
C GLU A 126 4.05 39.19 -20.27
N SER A 127 3.64 40.23 -20.98
CA SER A 127 4.08 41.60 -20.78
C SER A 127 3.55 42.25 -19.49
N PHE A 128 2.55 41.65 -18.82
CA PHE A 128 1.88 42.30 -17.67
C PHE A 128 2.11 41.61 -16.30
N PHE A 129 2.35 40.29 -16.26
CA PHE A 129 2.68 39.56 -15.02
C PHE A 129 3.74 38.48 -15.32
N HIS A 130 4.94 38.60 -14.75
CA HIS A 130 6.02 37.59 -14.85
C HIS A 130 5.72 36.37 -13.95
N PHE A 131 4.74 35.55 -14.33
CA PHE A 131 4.56 34.22 -13.73
C PHE A 131 5.11 33.17 -14.68
N GLN A 132 6.35 32.75 -14.45
CA GLN A 132 6.92 31.56 -15.10
C GLN A 132 6.25 30.31 -14.50
N ARG A 133 5.03 30.01 -14.94
CA ARG A 133 4.19 28.90 -14.42
C ARG A 133 4.18 27.70 -15.37
N SER A 134 5.35 27.32 -15.86
CA SER A 134 5.53 25.96 -16.35
C SER A 134 5.75 25.09 -15.10
N ARG A 135 4.79 24.21 -14.77
CA ARG A 135 5.09 23.06 -13.87
C ARG A 135 6.27 22.35 -14.51
N ASP A 136 7.44 22.46 -13.90
CA ASP A 136 8.63 21.83 -14.45
C ASP A 136 8.37 20.32 -14.53
N PHE A 137 8.66 19.72 -15.67
CA PHE A 137 8.54 18.27 -15.90
C PHE A 137 9.28 17.42 -14.83
N ALA A 138 10.19 18.04 -14.06
CA ALA A 138 10.87 17.44 -12.93
C ALA A 138 9.96 17.18 -11.70
N ASP A 139 8.92 17.99 -11.49
CA ASP A 139 8.05 17.90 -10.30
C ASP A 139 7.05 16.76 -10.39
N SER A 140 6.69 16.30 -11.59
CA SER A 140 5.77 15.18 -11.78
C SER A 140 6.31 13.86 -11.25
N LYS A 141 7.64 13.70 -11.17
CA LYS A 141 8.29 12.52 -10.56
C LYS A 141 7.96 12.38 -9.07
N TYR A 142 7.82 13.52 -8.38
CA TYR A 142 7.65 13.56 -6.92
C TYR A 142 6.19 13.67 -6.51
N LEU A 143 5.25 13.80 -7.45
CA LEU A 143 3.84 13.94 -7.14
C LEU A 143 3.30 12.64 -6.52
N PHE A 144 2.79 12.73 -5.29
CA PHE A 144 2.21 11.60 -4.60
C PHE A 144 0.70 11.56 -4.77
N HIS A 145 0.24 10.40 -5.24
CA HIS A 145 -1.17 10.02 -5.24
C HIS A 145 -1.49 9.21 -3.98
N HIS A 146 -2.72 9.34 -3.46
CA HIS A 146 -3.13 8.61 -2.26
C HIS A 146 -2.87 7.08 -2.33
N ALA A 147 -3.14 6.47 -3.49
CA ALA A 147 -2.95 5.02 -3.68
C ALA A 147 -1.48 4.62 -3.56
N GLN A 148 -0.61 5.32 -4.29
CA GLN A 148 0.84 5.09 -4.27
C GLN A 148 1.43 5.36 -2.89
N PHE A 149 0.97 6.43 -2.23
CA PHE A 149 1.40 6.75 -0.87
C PHE A 149 1.13 5.59 0.09
N THR A 150 -0.05 4.98 0.00
CA THR A 150 -0.45 3.89 0.90
C THR A 150 0.31 2.60 0.62
N SER A 151 0.54 2.26 -0.66
CA SER A 151 1.17 1.00 -1.05
C SER A 151 2.69 1.01 -1.00
N GLU A 152 3.33 2.14 -1.31
CA GLU A 152 4.78 2.24 -1.48
C GLU A 152 5.41 3.12 -0.40
N VAL A 153 4.95 4.37 -0.26
CA VAL A 153 5.60 5.36 0.61
C VAL A 153 5.46 5.00 2.10
N LEU A 154 4.27 4.57 2.53
CA LEU A 154 4.02 4.21 3.92
C LEU A 154 4.90 3.04 4.40
N PRO A 155 4.95 1.87 3.71
CA PRO A 155 5.86 0.79 4.11
C PRO A 155 7.33 1.19 4.05
N ASP A 156 7.72 1.99 3.06
CA ASP A 156 9.11 2.40 2.88
C ASP A 156 9.56 3.45 3.91
N SER A 157 8.61 4.22 4.48
CA SER A 157 8.87 5.17 5.57
C SER A 157 9.47 4.54 6.83
N PHE A 158 9.37 3.20 6.98
CA PHE A 158 10.00 2.47 8.07
C PHE A 158 11.51 2.27 7.87
N LYS A 159 11.99 2.35 6.62
CA LYS A 159 13.38 2.14 6.20
C LYS A 159 14.11 3.45 5.88
N ARG A 160 13.40 4.48 5.41
CA ARG A 160 13.96 5.82 5.17
C ARG A 160 12.97 6.93 5.52
N PRO A 161 13.45 8.13 5.90
CA PRO A 161 12.58 9.28 6.09
C PRO A 161 12.12 9.87 4.75
N TYR A 162 10.93 10.46 4.76
CA TYR A 162 10.38 11.20 3.63
C TYR A 162 10.20 12.68 3.97
N LEU A 163 10.55 13.56 3.04
CA LEU A 163 10.30 14.99 3.08
C LEU A 163 9.26 15.32 2.00
N ILE A 164 8.11 15.83 2.44
CA ILE A 164 6.93 16.04 1.60
C ILE A 164 6.56 17.53 1.60
N LYS A 165 6.50 18.14 0.42
CA LYS A 165 6.00 19.52 0.23
C LYS A 165 4.53 19.47 -0.19
N VAL A 166 3.69 20.18 0.53
CA VAL A 166 2.29 20.38 0.20
C VAL A 166 2.15 21.74 -0.48
N THR A 167 1.68 21.74 -1.73
CA THR A 167 1.52 22.93 -2.56
C THR A 167 0.08 23.10 -3.04
N SER A 168 -0.19 24.24 -3.68
CA SER A 168 -1.40 24.49 -4.44
C SER A 168 -1.03 25.27 -5.69
N GLU A 169 -1.80 25.10 -6.76
CA GLU A 169 -1.62 25.88 -8.00
C GLU A 169 -1.65 27.38 -7.77
N TRP A 170 -2.45 27.84 -6.80
CA TRP A 170 -2.64 29.25 -6.48
C TRP A 170 -2.05 29.59 -5.12
N CYS A 171 -0.74 29.48 -5.00
CA CYS A 171 -0.01 29.73 -3.77
C CYS A 171 1.27 30.54 -4.07
N PHE A 172 1.28 31.84 -3.72
CA PHE A 172 2.43 32.71 -3.98
C PHE A 172 3.62 32.34 -3.09
N ALA A 173 3.35 32.02 -1.83
CA ALA A 173 4.37 31.52 -0.92
C ALA A 173 5.05 30.26 -1.47
N CYS A 174 4.33 29.36 -2.15
CA CYS A 174 4.90 28.15 -2.76
C CYS A 174 5.95 28.45 -3.84
N VAL A 175 5.78 29.54 -4.59
CA VAL A 175 6.75 29.99 -5.61
C VAL A 175 8.06 30.46 -4.94
N HIS A 176 7.97 31.10 -3.78
CA HIS A 176 9.15 31.60 -3.06
C HIS A 176 10.00 30.49 -2.43
N ILE A 177 9.38 29.39 -1.97
CA ILE A 177 10.12 28.23 -1.41
C ILE A 177 10.75 27.38 -2.52
N GLU A 178 10.21 27.38 -3.74
CA GLU A 178 10.64 26.51 -4.84
C GLU A 178 12.15 26.43 -5.08
N PRO A 179 12.92 27.55 -5.16
CA PRO A 179 14.37 27.46 -5.36
C PRO A 179 15.09 26.76 -4.20
N VAL A 180 14.71 27.04 -2.95
CA VAL A 180 15.28 26.41 -1.76
C VAL A 180 14.92 24.93 -1.72
N TRP A 181 13.67 24.59 -2.07
CA TRP A 181 13.20 23.21 -2.16
C TRP A 181 14.02 22.40 -3.16
N LYS A 182 14.24 22.93 -4.37
CA LYS A 182 15.03 22.26 -5.41
C LYS A 182 16.48 22.04 -4.98
N GLU A 183 17.11 23.01 -4.33
CA GLU A 183 18.46 22.86 -3.78
C GLU A 183 18.51 21.74 -2.72
N VAL A 184 17.55 21.72 -1.79
CA VAL A 184 17.47 20.69 -0.74
C VAL A 184 17.21 19.30 -1.33
N VAL A 185 16.35 19.19 -2.34
CA VAL A 185 16.08 17.90 -3.02
C VAL A 185 17.34 17.36 -3.68
N GLN A 186 18.14 18.22 -4.34
CA GLN A 186 19.41 17.82 -4.95
C GLN A 186 20.45 17.34 -3.91
N GLU A 187 20.43 17.88 -2.69
CA GLU A 187 21.30 17.42 -1.60
C GLU A 187 20.78 16.13 -0.94
N LEU A 188 19.50 16.04 -0.62
CA LEU A 188 18.95 14.98 0.24
C LEU A 188 18.55 13.70 -0.50
N GLU A 189 18.08 13.80 -1.74
CA GLU A 189 17.69 12.62 -2.52
C GLU A 189 18.87 11.63 -2.71
N PRO A 190 20.09 12.09 -3.09
CA PRO A 190 21.25 11.19 -3.21
C PRO A 190 21.70 10.54 -1.90
N LEU A 191 21.36 11.15 -0.76
CA LEU A 191 21.64 10.58 0.57
C LEU A 191 20.63 9.47 0.94
N GLY A 192 19.51 9.37 0.21
CA GLY A 192 18.50 8.34 0.39
C GLY A 192 17.22 8.82 1.09
N VAL A 193 17.01 10.14 1.23
CA VAL A 193 15.74 10.69 1.72
C VAL A 193 14.68 10.58 0.62
N GLY A 194 13.48 10.12 0.97
CA GLY A 194 12.37 10.09 0.03
C GLY A 194 11.77 11.48 -0.17
N ILE A 195 11.53 11.90 -1.41
CA ILE A 195 10.98 13.22 -1.72
C ILE A 195 9.55 13.07 -2.23
N GLY A 196 8.64 13.90 -1.72
CA GLY A 196 7.24 13.93 -2.12
C GLY A 196 6.70 15.33 -2.33
N ILE A 197 5.75 15.46 -3.25
CA ILE A 197 4.96 16.66 -3.49
C ILE A 197 3.49 16.25 -3.48
N VAL A 198 2.67 16.98 -2.71
CA VAL A 198 1.22 16.76 -2.64
C VAL A 198 0.53 18.07 -3.02
N ASP A 199 -0.29 18.04 -4.06
CA ASP A 199 -1.06 19.21 -4.45
C ASP A 199 -2.45 19.18 -3.78
N LEU A 200 -2.79 20.23 -3.03
CA LEU A 200 -4.08 20.39 -2.37
C LEU A 200 -5.25 20.46 -3.36
N GLY A 201 -5.02 20.93 -4.59
CA GLY A 201 -6.05 20.99 -5.63
C GLY A 201 -6.47 19.61 -6.09
N TYR A 202 -5.49 18.75 -6.38
CA TYR A 202 -5.68 17.44 -7.00
C TYR A 202 -5.88 16.30 -5.97
N GLU A 203 -5.11 16.30 -4.89
CA GLU A 203 -4.99 15.16 -3.95
C GLU A 203 -5.49 15.53 -2.55
N ARG A 204 -6.68 16.13 -2.47
CA ARG A 204 -7.32 16.53 -1.20
C ARG A 204 -7.42 15.39 -0.18
N ARG A 205 -7.66 14.16 -0.65
CA ARG A 205 -7.76 12.98 0.20
C ARG A 205 -6.44 12.67 0.89
N LEU A 206 -5.34 12.70 0.15
CA LEU A 206 -4.01 12.48 0.71
C LEU A 206 -3.61 13.61 1.64
N ALA A 207 -3.86 14.86 1.24
CA ALA A 207 -3.56 16.01 2.09
C ALA A 207 -4.34 15.96 3.41
N SER A 208 -5.62 15.56 3.37
CA SER A 208 -6.43 15.33 4.57
C SER A 208 -5.88 14.19 5.43
N HIS A 209 -5.40 13.10 4.81
CA HIS A 209 -4.76 11.99 5.53
C HIS A 209 -3.45 12.41 6.22
N LEU A 210 -2.70 13.33 5.60
CA LEU A 210 -1.50 13.92 6.16
C LEU A 210 -1.78 15.06 7.15
N GLY A 211 -3.04 15.44 7.40
CA GLY A 211 -3.40 16.57 8.24
C GLY A 211 -3.02 17.94 7.65
N ALA A 212 -2.72 18.00 6.36
CA ALA A 212 -2.25 19.19 5.67
C ALA A 212 -3.41 19.91 4.99
N HIS A 213 -3.90 20.99 5.61
CA HIS A 213 -5.07 21.73 5.09
C HIS A 213 -4.71 23.06 4.43
N ARG A 214 -3.46 23.52 4.57
CA ARG A 214 -2.98 24.82 4.05
C ARG A 214 -1.70 24.62 3.26
N ALA A 215 -1.52 25.41 2.20
CA ALA A 215 -0.27 25.49 1.45
C ALA A 215 0.41 26.85 1.70
N PRO A 216 1.75 26.92 1.72
CA PRO A 216 2.70 25.81 1.69
C PRO A 216 2.80 25.14 3.06
N SER A 217 2.87 23.80 3.09
CA SER A 217 3.24 23.04 4.28
C SER A 217 4.36 22.07 3.95
N ILE A 218 5.37 21.94 4.81
CA ILE A 218 6.43 20.94 4.66
C ILE A 218 6.27 19.92 5.77
N ILE A 219 6.37 18.65 5.40
CA ILE A 219 6.02 17.52 6.24
C ILE A 219 7.14 16.50 6.20
N GLY A 220 7.51 16.02 7.38
CA GLY A 220 8.36 14.84 7.57
C GLY A 220 7.50 13.61 7.79
N LEU A 221 7.90 12.48 7.20
CA LEU A 221 7.25 11.18 7.40
C LEU A 221 8.29 10.11 7.75
N VAL A 222 8.16 9.52 8.94
CA VAL A 222 9.02 8.42 9.44
C VAL A 222 8.17 7.40 10.18
N LYS A 223 8.29 6.11 9.83
CA LYS A 223 7.51 5.01 10.43
C LYS A 223 6.00 5.28 10.42
N GLY A 224 5.49 5.88 9.35
CA GLY A 224 4.10 6.30 9.22
C GLY A 224 3.69 7.51 10.07
N ARG A 225 4.59 8.12 10.86
CA ARG A 225 4.31 9.31 11.66
C ARG A 225 4.57 10.57 10.86
N VAL A 226 3.61 11.47 10.91
CA VAL A 226 3.63 12.76 10.21
C VAL A 226 4.07 13.84 11.19
N THR A 227 5.05 14.64 10.80
CA THR A 227 5.59 15.75 11.59
C THR A 227 5.63 17.01 10.74
N PHE A 228 5.15 18.14 11.24
CA PHE A 228 5.12 19.40 10.49
C PHE A 228 6.39 20.22 10.72
N PHE A 229 6.88 20.83 9.65
CA PHE A 229 7.99 21.79 9.72
C PHE A 229 7.44 23.20 9.99
N HIS A 230 7.99 23.88 11.00
CA HIS A 230 7.49 25.17 11.49
C HIS A 230 8.50 26.32 11.34
N GLN A 231 9.76 26.04 11.00
CA GLN A 231 10.81 27.05 10.90
C GLN A 231 10.77 27.77 9.54
N ALA A 232 11.61 28.81 9.39
CA ALA A 232 11.79 29.44 8.09
C ALA A 232 12.37 28.45 7.09
N VAL A 233 11.83 28.42 5.86
CA VAL A 233 12.24 27.51 4.79
C VAL A 233 13.61 27.92 4.27
N VAL A 234 14.64 27.35 4.89
CA VAL A 234 16.06 27.55 4.57
C VAL A 234 16.70 26.16 4.51
N ARG A 235 17.70 25.99 3.63
CA ARG A 235 18.37 24.70 3.40
C ARG A 235 18.84 24.04 4.69
N GLU A 236 19.51 24.79 5.55
CA GLU A 236 20.06 24.28 6.81
C GLU A 236 18.96 23.78 7.76
N HIS A 237 17.86 24.53 7.88
CA HIS A 237 16.72 24.13 8.73
C HIS A 237 16.01 22.89 8.18
N LEU A 238 15.86 22.75 6.87
CA LEU A 238 15.25 21.57 6.26
C LEU A 238 16.12 20.32 6.42
N ARG A 239 17.43 20.48 6.28
CA ARG A 239 18.39 19.40 6.56
C ARG A 239 18.35 18.99 8.03
N GLN A 240 18.37 19.95 8.95
CA GLN A 240 18.28 19.69 10.38
C GLN A 240 16.95 19.03 10.74
N PHE A 241 15.85 19.48 10.14
CA PHE A 241 14.54 18.87 10.32
C PHE A 241 14.56 17.38 9.97
N VAL A 242 15.11 17.00 8.80
CA VAL A 242 15.24 15.57 8.42
C VAL A 242 16.13 14.79 9.38
N GLU A 243 17.18 15.41 9.92
CA GLU A 243 18.03 14.81 10.94
C GLU A 243 17.28 14.58 12.27
N ASP A 244 16.42 15.51 12.66
CA ASP A 244 15.59 15.44 13.87
C ASP A 244 14.48 14.39 13.74
N LEU A 245 14.05 14.04 12.52
CA LEU A 245 13.12 12.92 12.29
C LEU A 245 13.73 11.55 12.64
N LEU A 246 15.06 11.45 12.68
CA LEU A 246 15.75 10.20 12.94
C LEU A 246 15.91 9.95 14.45
N PRO A 247 15.83 8.69 14.91
CA PRO A 247 16.13 8.36 16.30
C PRO A 247 17.54 8.77 16.73
N THR A 248 17.68 9.31 17.94
CA THR A 248 18.95 9.85 18.46
C THR A 248 20.04 8.80 18.67
N LYS A 249 19.67 7.53 18.90
CA LYS A 249 20.60 6.41 19.18
C LYS A 249 20.90 5.52 17.97
N LEU A 250 20.88 6.05 16.74
CA LEU A 250 21.19 5.25 15.54
C LEU A 250 22.68 4.95 15.36
N VAL A 251 23.53 5.93 15.69
CA VAL A 251 24.99 5.84 15.52
C VAL A 251 25.64 6.21 16.84
N GLU A 252 26.30 5.24 17.46
CA GLU A 252 26.96 5.42 18.74
C GLU A 252 28.33 6.06 18.55
N LYS A 253 28.70 7.03 19.38
CA LYS A 253 30.04 7.62 19.36
C LYS A 253 31.02 6.67 20.05
N ILE A 254 32.05 6.23 19.33
CA ILE A 254 33.05 5.30 19.82
C ILE A 254 34.33 6.04 20.19
N THR A 255 34.89 5.67 21.35
CA THR A 255 36.17 6.14 21.87
C THR A 255 37.08 4.97 22.22
N ASP A 256 38.34 5.25 22.55
CA ASP A 256 39.32 4.26 23.02
C ASP A 256 38.85 3.47 24.26
N ASP A 257 37.90 4.00 25.04
CA ASP A 257 37.38 3.36 26.26
C ASP A 257 36.15 2.45 25.99
N ASN A 258 35.31 2.78 25.00
CA ASN A 258 34.02 2.10 24.76
C ASN A 258 34.06 1.09 23.60
N TYR A 259 35.06 1.11 22.72
CA TYR A 259 35.02 0.28 21.52
C TYR A 259 34.97 -1.22 21.80
N VAL A 260 35.62 -1.69 22.87
CA VAL A 260 35.60 -3.10 23.27
C VAL A 260 34.20 -3.53 23.68
N SER A 261 33.52 -2.75 24.53
CA SER A 261 32.12 -3.03 24.92
C SER A 261 31.17 -2.94 23.74
N PHE A 262 31.37 -1.98 22.84
CA PHE A 262 30.58 -1.85 21.62
C PHE A 262 30.72 -3.09 20.71
N LEU A 263 31.95 -3.54 20.47
CA LEU A 263 32.20 -4.74 19.65
C LEU A 263 31.66 -6.00 20.33
N ALA A 264 31.84 -6.16 21.65
CA ALA A 264 31.31 -7.30 22.40
C ALA A 264 29.76 -7.35 22.44
N GLY A 265 29.08 -6.25 22.11
CA GLY A 265 27.62 -6.15 22.10
C GLY A 265 26.91 -7.10 21.12
N TRP A 266 27.63 -7.73 20.18
CA TRP A 266 27.05 -8.66 19.19
C TRP A 266 26.32 -9.85 19.83
N GLN A 267 26.77 -10.33 21.00
CA GLN A 267 26.14 -11.47 21.69
C GLN A 267 24.73 -11.14 22.19
N SER A 268 24.55 -9.92 22.69
CA SER A 268 23.28 -9.47 23.27
C SER A 268 22.26 -9.06 22.21
N GLU A 269 22.71 -8.36 21.17
CA GLU A 269 21.82 -7.80 20.14
C GLU A 269 21.68 -8.69 18.90
N ASN A 270 22.53 -9.71 18.75
CA ASN A 270 22.57 -10.62 17.61
C ASN A 270 22.75 -9.89 16.26
N LYS A 271 23.63 -8.88 16.24
CA LYS A 271 23.91 -8.02 15.07
C LYS A 271 25.42 -7.85 14.87
N PRO A 272 25.90 -7.81 13.61
CA PRO A 272 27.24 -7.32 13.30
C PRO A 272 27.39 -5.84 13.69
N SER A 273 28.63 -5.43 13.92
CA SER A 273 28.99 -4.07 14.31
C SER A 273 29.83 -3.42 13.22
N VAL A 274 29.44 -2.22 12.80
CA VAL A 274 30.19 -1.43 11.82
C VAL A 274 30.74 -0.19 12.48
N ILE A 275 32.05 0.01 12.33
CA ILE A 275 32.75 1.20 12.82
C ILE A 275 33.15 2.06 11.63
N ILE A 276 32.70 3.32 11.65
CA ILE A 276 33.01 4.34 10.65
C ILE A 276 34.00 5.31 11.25
N PHE A 277 35.09 5.53 10.55
CA PHE A 277 36.14 6.48 10.87
C PHE A 277 36.06 7.63 9.90
N ASP A 278 35.85 8.85 10.40
CA ASP A 278 35.84 10.05 9.57
C ASP A 278 36.33 11.28 10.37
N GLN A 279 36.68 12.35 9.67
CA GLN A 279 37.23 13.57 10.26
C GLN A 279 36.24 14.46 11.04
N PRO A 280 34.95 14.59 10.64
CA PRO A 280 34.01 15.43 11.38
C PRO A 280 33.78 14.90 12.80
N PRO A 281 33.54 15.76 13.79
CA PRO A 281 33.31 15.31 15.18
C PRO A 281 31.92 14.69 15.40
N VAL A 282 30.99 14.91 14.47
CA VAL A 282 29.60 14.43 14.48
C VAL A 282 29.37 13.66 13.19
N ALA A 283 28.76 12.48 13.30
CA ALA A 283 28.46 11.62 12.16
C ALA A 283 27.61 12.35 11.12
N PRO A 284 28.06 12.47 9.86
CA PRO A 284 27.28 13.02 8.76
C PRO A 284 25.91 12.34 8.57
N LEU A 285 24.93 13.09 8.05
CA LEU A 285 23.57 12.60 7.79
C LEU A 285 23.55 11.34 6.92
N LEU A 286 24.47 11.21 5.96
CA LEU A 286 24.64 10.01 5.13
C LEU A 286 24.75 8.72 5.96
N TYR A 287 25.57 8.73 7.01
CA TYR A 287 25.77 7.56 7.86
C TYR A 287 24.57 7.32 8.77
N LYS A 288 23.91 8.38 9.26
CA LYS A 288 22.68 8.27 10.05
C LYS A 288 21.53 7.66 9.26
N LEU A 289 21.34 8.09 8.00
CA LEU A 289 20.35 7.51 7.09
C LEU A 289 20.66 6.04 6.76
N THR A 290 21.95 5.73 6.57
CA THR A 290 22.39 4.35 6.37
C THR A 290 22.13 3.47 7.59
N ALA A 291 22.45 3.98 8.77
CA ALA A 291 22.17 3.30 10.03
C ALA A 291 20.66 3.10 10.23
N PHE A 292 19.83 4.08 9.86
CA PHE A 292 18.37 3.94 9.93
C PHE A 292 17.83 2.83 9.03
N SER A 293 18.32 2.74 7.80
CA SER A 293 17.96 1.71 6.81
C SER A 293 18.30 0.29 7.28
N PHE A 294 19.42 0.12 7.97
CA PHE A 294 19.91 -1.20 8.41
C PHE A 294 19.80 -1.42 9.93
N ARG A 295 19.06 -0.60 10.65
CA ARG A 295 18.97 -0.64 12.14
C ARG A 295 18.57 -2.00 12.70
N ASP A 296 17.79 -2.77 11.94
CA ASP A 296 17.26 -4.07 12.36
C ASP A 296 18.30 -5.18 12.18
N PHE A 297 19.35 -4.96 11.39
CA PHE A 297 20.36 -5.96 11.03
C PHE A 297 21.76 -5.64 11.56
N VAL A 298 22.16 -4.37 11.60
CA VAL A 298 23.55 -3.95 11.86
C VAL A 298 23.60 -2.79 12.85
N ARG A 299 24.59 -2.81 13.74
CA ARG A 299 24.90 -1.71 14.66
C ARG A 299 25.92 -0.77 14.04
N PHE A 300 25.74 0.53 14.23
CA PHE A 300 26.66 1.54 13.69
C PHE A 300 27.34 2.31 14.81
N GLY A 301 28.65 2.43 14.67
CA GLY A 301 29.53 3.20 15.53
C GLY A 301 30.33 4.20 14.72
N TYR A 302 30.58 5.37 15.31
CA TYR A 302 31.30 6.46 14.67
C TYR A 302 32.48 6.92 15.52
N VAL A 303 33.65 6.97 14.90
CA VAL A 303 34.90 7.41 15.49
C VAL A 303 35.34 8.70 14.80
N ASP A 304 35.50 9.73 15.62
CA ASP A 304 36.11 11.00 15.22
C ASP A 304 37.63 10.81 15.08
N GLN A 305 38.15 10.93 13.87
CA GLN A 305 39.58 10.79 13.57
C GLN A 305 40.41 11.98 14.07
N ALA A 306 39.82 13.17 14.20
CA ALA A 306 40.50 14.37 14.70
C ALA A 306 40.54 14.44 16.23
N GLY A 307 39.73 13.61 16.91
CA GLY A 307 39.62 13.55 18.36
C GLY A 307 40.88 13.00 19.06
N LYS A 308 41.17 13.52 20.26
CA LYS A 308 42.27 13.00 21.11
C LYS A 308 41.97 11.63 21.71
N HIS A 309 40.69 11.26 21.81
CA HIS A 309 40.19 10.05 22.49
C HIS A 309 40.07 8.81 21.59
N SER A 310 40.60 8.87 20.37
CA SER A 310 40.54 7.78 19.37
C SER A 310 41.93 7.35 18.87
N THR A 311 42.99 7.93 19.43
CA THR A 311 44.35 7.75 18.90
C THR A 311 44.88 6.33 19.06
N ARG A 312 44.46 5.60 20.11
CA ARG A 312 44.85 4.19 20.29
C ARG A 312 44.13 3.32 19.26
N LEU A 313 42.84 3.57 19.08
CA LEU A 313 41.98 2.81 18.17
C LEU A 313 42.41 3.00 16.69
N LEU A 314 42.76 4.23 16.29
CA LEU A 314 43.30 4.50 14.96
C LEU A 314 44.61 3.74 14.69
N LYS A 315 45.49 3.66 15.70
CA LYS A 315 46.75 2.89 15.60
C LYS A 315 46.50 1.38 15.57
N GLN A 316 45.57 0.88 16.39
CA GLN A 316 45.27 -0.55 16.47
C GLN A 316 44.78 -1.11 15.12
N PHE A 317 43.90 -0.38 14.44
CA PHE A 317 43.34 -0.81 13.16
C PHE A 317 44.06 -0.25 11.93
N ASN A 318 45.21 0.42 12.14
CA ASN A 318 46.02 1.03 11.08
C ASN A 318 45.19 1.88 10.10
N VAL A 319 44.33 2.75 10.64
CA VAL A 319 43.40 3.57 9.85
C VAL A 319 44.12 4.76 9.24
N ASN A 320 43.94 4.97 7.94
CA ASN A 320 44.47 6.12 7.25
C ASN A 320 43.54 7.34 7.43
N THR A 321 44.09 8.45 7.94
CA THR A 321 43.36 9.67 8.31
C THR A 321 42.96 10.57 7.14
N TYR A 322 43.42 10.28 5.92
CA TYR A 322 43.16 11.09 4.72
C TYR A 322 41.88 10.72 3.97
N ALA A 323 41.21 9.63 4.35
CA ALA A 323 39.95 9.22 3.75
C ALA A 323 39.08 8.48 4.77
N PRO A 324 37.75 8.62 4.69
CA PRO A 324 36.86 7.90 5.58
C PRO A 324 37.00 6.40 5.34
N THR A 325 37.03 5.64 6.44
CA THR A 325 37.21 4.19 6.44
C THR A 325 36.06 3.55 7.20
N MET A 326 35.48 2.50 6.65
CA MET A 326 34.39 1.75 7.25
C MET A 326 34.86 0.30 7.44
N MET A 327 34.72 -0.20 8.65
CA MET A 327 35.15 -1.55 9.03
C MET A 327 33.98 -2.33 9.61
N LEU A 328 33.80 -3.57 9.17
CA LEU A 328 32.73 -4.43 9.64
C LEU A 328 33.28 -5.57 10.50
N PHE A 329 32.71 -5.73 11.68
CA PHE A 329 33.04 -6.75 12.65
C PHE A 329 31.82 -7.67 12.85
N LYS A 330 32.07 -8.96 12.95
CA LYS A 330 31.04 -9.96 13.26
C LYS A 330 31.33 -10.53 14.65
N GLU A 331 31.55 -11.83 14.76
CA GLU A 331 31.88 -12.50 16.02
C GLU A 331 33.34 -12.29 16.45
N ASP A 332 34.25 -12.15 15.48
CA ASP A 332 35.64 -11.78 15.72
C ASP A 332 35.75 -10.26 15.92
N THR A 333 36.15 -9.86 17.13
CA THR A 333 36.32 -8.46 17.53
C THR A 333 37.72 -7.93 17.26
N GLU A 334 38.70 -8.81 17.01
CA GLU A 334 40.09 -8.41 16.79
C GLU A 334 40.33 -8.03 15.33
N LYS A 335 39.70 -8.76 14.40
CA LYS A 335 39.89 -8.56 12.96
C LYS A 335 38.58 -8.18 12.26
N PRO A 336 38.57 -7.08 11.49
CA PRO A 336 37.42 -6.77 10.66
C PRO A 336 37.29 -7.81 9.53
N VAL A 337 36.06 -8.17 9.22
CA VAL A 337 35.72 -9.10 8.12
C VAL A 337 35.89 -8.42 6.77
N ASP A 338 35.53 -7.15 6.70
CA ASP A 338 35.56 -6.37 5.47
C ASP A 338 35.85 -4.89 5.78
N ILE A 339 36.54 -4.22 4.86
CA ILE A 339 37.00 -2.84 5.01
C ILE A 339 36.80 -2.11 3.70
N ILE A 340 36.15 -0.94 3.76
CA ILE A 340 36.09 -0.02 2.62
C ILE A 340 36.70 1.31 3.00
N GLN A 341 37.53 1.83 2.10
CA GLN A 341 38.10 3.16 2.18
C GLN A 341 37.92 3.89 0.85
N ALA A 342 37.18 4.99 0.85
CA ALA A 342 36.97 5.79 -0.36
C ALA A 342 36.79 7.27 -0.03
N ARG A 343 37.43 8.15 -0.81
CA ARG A 343 37.19 9.60 -0.73
C ARG A 343 35.83 9.91 -1.37
N GLY A 344 34.90 10.47 -0.60
CA GLY A 344 33.54 10.74 -1.06
C GLY A 344 32.65 9.51 -1.08
N MET A 345 32.51 8.84 0.08
CA MET A 345 31.61 7.70 0.27
C MET A 345 30.19 8.05 -0.21
N LYS A 346 29.66 7.27 -1.16
CA LYS A 346 28.30 7.41 -1.67
C LYS A 346 27.37 6.40 -1.01
N ARG A 347 26.08 6.72 -0.96
CA ARG A 347 25.02 5.85 -0.42
C ARG A 347 25.04 4.44 -1.01
N GLN A 348 25.21 4.31 -2.33
CA GLN A 348 25.25 3.03 -3.03
C GLN A 348 26.37 2.10 -2.53
N ILE A 349 27.57 2.64 -2.30
CA ILE A 349 28.72 1.87 -1.82
C ILE A 349 28.46 1.38 -0.39
N LEU A 350 27.86 2.24 0.45
CA LEU A 350 27.48 1.89 1.82
C LEU A 350 26.41 0.79 1.84
N ASP A 351 25.40 0.89 0.97
CA ASP A 351 24.33 -0.10 0.87
C ASP A 351 24.85 -1.46 0.40
N GLU A 352 25.72 -1.48 -0.61
CA GLU A 352 26.34 -2.71 -1.10
C GLU A 352 27.22 -3.36 -0.02
N PHE A 353 28.06 -2.58 0.65
CA PHE A 353 28.94 -3.07 1.72
C PHE A 353 28.17 -3.72 2.87
N VAL A 354 27.14 -3.02 3.36
CA VAL A 354 26.36 -3.49 4.52
C VAL A 354 25.44 -4.64 4.10
N SER A 355 24.83 -4.60 2.92
CA SER A 355 23.93 -5.67 2.45
C SER A 355 24.65 -7.00 2.24
N ASN A 356 25.89 -6.99 1.76
CA ASN A 356 26.71 -8.19 1.61
C ASN A 356 27.08 -8.84 2.95
N ASN A 357 27.11 -8.05 4.03
CA ASN A 357 27.57 -8.48 5.34
C ASN A 357 26.54 -8.29 6.47
N LYS A 358 25.24 -8.22 6.13
CA LYS A 358 24.16 -7.89 7.08
C LYS A 358 23.92 -8.90 8.20
N PHE A 359 24.51 -10.09 8.12
CA PHE A 359 24.37 -11.14 9.13
C PHE A 359 25.72 -11.56 9.72
N LEU A 360 25.64 -12.00 10.97
CA LEU A 360 26.68 -12.79 11.64
C LEU A 360 27.00 -14.06 10.82
N GLN A 361 28.15 -14.68 11.07
CA GLN A 361 28.47 -15.97 10.43
C GLN A 361 27.54 -17.08 10.94
N VAL A 362 27.27 -17.06 12.24
CA VAL A 362 26.32 -17.96 12.89
C VAL A 362 25.34 -17.15 13.74
N PRO A 363 24.30 -16.54 13.13
CA PRO A 363 23.29 -15.78 13.85
C PRO A 363 22.42 -16.67 14.73
N ARG A 364 21.95 -16.11 15.85
CA ARG A 364 20.89 -16.69 16.67
C ARG A 364 19.55 -16.54 15.95
N LEU A 365 18.73 -17.59 15.87
CA LEU A 365 17.38 -17.46 15.33
C LEU A 365 16.44 -16.92 16.41
N VAL A 366 16.16 -15.62 16.35
CA VAL A 366 15.36 -14.92 17.37
C VAL A 366 13.96 -14.54 16.89
N ASN A 367 13.75 -14.44 15.57
CA ASN A 367 12.48 -14.01 14.99
C ASN A 367 12.23 -14.77 13.68
N GLN A 368 10.96 -14.93 13.34
CA GLN A 368 10.49 -15.55 12.09
C GLN A 368 11.06 -14.84 10.85
N GLN A 369 11.10 -13.49 10.84
CA GLN A 369 11.66 -12.72 9.72
C GLN A 369 13.12 -13.07 9.46
N LEU A 370 13.94 -13.19 10.52
CA LEU A 370 15.35 -13.56 10.40
C LEU A 370 15.50 -15.00 9.87
N PHE A 371 14.62 -15.91 10.34
CA PHE A 371 14.61 -17.29 9.87
C PHE A 371 14.21 -17.42 8.40
N ASP A 372 13.23 -16.63 7.94
CA ASP A 372 12.82 -16.60 6.53
C ASP A 372 13.92 -16.03 5.62
N GLU A 373 14.69 -15.04 6.07
CA GLU A 373 15.82 -14.50 5.29
C GLU A 373 17.04 -15.43 5.24
N LEU A 374 17.38 -16.09 6.35
CA LEU A 374 18.50 -17.02 6.42
C LEU A 374 18.19 -18.36 5.73
N CYS A 375 16.97 -18.86 5.93
CA CYS A 375 16.49 -20.15 5.45
C CYS A 375 15.25 -19.95 4.55
N PRO A 376 15.44 -19.46 3.31
CA PRO A 376 14.33 -19.24 2.41
C PRO A 376 13.69 -20.56 1.98
N VAL A 377 12.37 -20.53 1.75
CA VAL A 377 11.64 -21.67 1.18
C VAL A 377 12.18 -21.96 -0.22
N LYS A 378 12.33 -23.24 -0.55
CA LYS A 378 12.81 -23.71 -1.86
C LYS A 378 12.02 -23.05 -3.01
N GLN A 379 12.66 -22.15 -3.74
CA GLN A 379 12.10 -21.54 -4.95
C GLN A 379 12.47 -22.32 -6.22
N PHE A 380 13.73 -22.79 -6.34
CA PHE A 380 14.22 -23.52 -7.53
C PHE A 380 15.32 -24.53 -7.18
N HIS A 381 15.46 -25.60 -7.97
CA HIS A 381 16.46 -26.66 -7.75
C HIS A 381 17.93 -26.17 -7.79
N ARG A 382 18.23 -25.07 -8.51
CA ARG A 382 19.59 -24.49 -8.64
C ARG A 382 19.97 -23.50 -7.53
N ARG A 383 19.02 -23.07 -6.70
CA ARG A 383 19.24 -22.10 -5.59
C ARG A 383 18.85 -22.70 -4.25
N ARG A 384 19.14 -23.98 -4.04
CA ARG A 384 18.90 -24.62 -2.74
C ARG A 384 19.83 -23.99 -1.72
N LYS A 385 19.28 -23.70 -0.55
CA LYS A 385 20.05 -23.32 0.64
C LYS A 385 19.70 -24.31 1.73
N TYR A 386 20.72 -24.86 2.36
CA TYR A 386 20.57 -25.74 3.51
C TYR A 386 20.96 -24.97 4.75
N CYS A 387 20.13 -25.09 5.78
CA CYS A 387 20.38 -24.49 7.06
C CYS A 387 20.92 -25.52 8.03
N VAL A 388 22.11 -25.26 8.57
CA VAL A 388 22.75 -26.06 9.60
C VAL A 388 22.50 -25.36 10.92
N LEU A 389 21.61 -25.93 11.71
CA LEU A 389 21.13 -25.38 12.96
C LEU A 389 21.79 -26.10 14.13
N LEU A 390 22.46 -25.36 15.00
CA LEU A 390 22.91 -25.85 16.31
C LEU A 390 21.82 -25.60 17.35
N ILE A 391 21.31 -26.65 17.98
CA ILE A 391 20.44 -26.58 19.15
C ILE A 391 21.33 -26.73 20.37
N THR A 392 21.37 -25.71 21.22
CA THR A 392 22.28 -25.62 22.37
C THR A 392 21.61 -24.95 23.57
N GLY A 393 22.23 -25.02 24.74
CA GLY A 393 21.82 -24.27 25.93
C GLY A 393 22.52 -22.91 26.02
N ASP A 394 22.00 -22.04 26.88
CA ASP A 394 22.55 -20.72 27.20
C ASP A 394 23.62 -20.75 28.31
N ASN A 395 23.78 -21.88 28.99
CA ASN A 395 24.77 -22.07 30.05
C ASN A 395 26.21 -21.99 29.52
N GLN A 396 27.13 -21.54 30.38
CA GLN A 396 28.57 -21.45 30.07
C GLN A 396 29.18 -22.79 29.67
N ASP A 397 28.62 -23.91 30.15
CA ASP A 397 29.06 -25.26 29.81
C ASP A 397 29.03 -25.53 28.30
N PHE A 398 28.14 -24.87 27.57
CA PHE A 398 27.98 -25.04 26.12
C PHE A 398 28.85 -24.07 25.30
N SER A 399 29.55 -23.13 25.95
CA SER A 399 30.36 -22.11 25.27
C SER A 399 31.48 -22.71 24.41
N ALA A 400 32.11 -23.79 24.87
CA ALA A 400 33.18 -24.45 24.12
C ALA A 400 32.66 -25.10 22.83
N GLY A 401 31.53 -25.82 22.92
CA GLY A 401 30.87 -26.44 21.76
C GLY A 401 30.36 -25.40 20.76
N ASN A 402 29.79 -24.29 21.26
CA ASN A 402 29.31 -23.19 20.42
C ASN A 402 30.47 -22.51 19.67
N LYS A 403 31.61 -22.29 20.34
CA LYS A 403 32.83 -21.76 19.71
C LYS A 403 33.36 -22.71 18.64
N ALA A 404 33.44 -24.01 18.93
CA ALA A 404 33.87 -24.99 17.94
C ALA A 404 32.95 -25.04 16.70
N PHE A 405 31.64 -24.81 16.88
CA PHE A 405 30.68 -24.72 15.78
C PHE A 405 30.89 -23.46 14.94
N LEU A 406 31.15 -22.32 15.59
CA LEU A 406 31.52 -21.08 14.90
C LEU A 406 32.81 -21.26 14.09
N ASP A 407 33.84 -21.87 14.68
CA ASP A 407 35.11 -22.15 14.00
C ASP A 407 34.88 -23.06 12.77
N PHE A 408 34.05 -24.11 12.92
CA PHE A 408 33.66 -24.99 11.81
C PHE A 408 32.90 -24.25 10.70
N ALA A 409 31.95 -23.38 11.06
CA ALA A 409 31.21 -22.55 10.10
C ALA A 409 32.14 -21.57 9.36
N SER A 410 33.10 -20.99 10.08
CA SER A 410 34.08 -20.06 9.51
C SER A 410 35.00 -20.74 8.49
N ALA A 411 35.31 -22.03 8.68
CA ALA A 411 36.09 -22.83 7.74
C ALA A 411 35.26 -23.26 6.50
N ASN A 412 33.93 -23.39 6.63
CA ASN A 412 33.04 -23.93 5.60
C ASN A 412 32.13 -22.86 4.97
N LYS A 413 32.71 -21.88 4.27
CA LYS A 413 31.98 -20.74 3.67
C LYS A 413 31.31 -21.03 2.32
N LYS A 414 30.65 -22.19 2.15
CA LYS A 414 29.91 -22.49 0.92
C LYS A 414 28.60 -21.69 0.87
N GLU A 415 28.30 -20.99 -0.23
CA GLU A 415 27.08 -20.13 -0.35
C GLU A 415 25.75 -20.88 -0.16
N VAL A 416 25.77 -22.19 -0.43
CA VAL A 416 24.64 -23.10 -0.28
C VAL A 416 24.32 -23.37 1.20
N LEU A 417 25.29 -23.23 2.09
CA LEU A 417 25.14 -23.53 3.51
C LEU A 417 24.95 -22.23 4.31
N ARG A 418 23.98 -22.23 5.22
CA ARG A 418 23.79 -21.18 6.21
C ARG A 418 23.79 -21.80 7.59
N PHE A 419 24.68 -21.29 8.45
CA PHE A 419 24.81 -21.75 9.82
C PHE A 419 24.00 -20.83 10.72
N ALA A 420 23.32 -21.39 11.71
CA ALA A 420 22.59 -20.64 12.72
C ALA A 420 22.55 -21.46 14.02
N TYR A 421 22.19 -20.82 15.13
CA TYR A 421 21.96 -21.53 16.38
C TYR A 421 20.69 -21.07 17.07
N VAL A 422 20.16 -21.93 17.95
CA VAL A 422 18.95 -21.70 18.73
C VAL A 422 19.19 -22.18 20.16
N TYR A 423 18.71 -21.38 21.11
CA TYR A 423 18.65 -21.81 22.51
C TYR A 423 17.39 -22.63 22.76
N GLN A 424 17.58 -23.83 23.29
CA GLN A 424 16.49 -24.78 23.53
C GLN A 424 15.42 -24.18 24.43
N HIS A 425 15.80 -23.47 25.51
CA HIS A 425 14.85 -22.84 26.46
C HIS A 425 14.00 -21.72 25.84
N HIS A 426 14.53 -20.96 24.89
CA HIS A 426 13.81 -19.83 24.30
C HIS A 426 12.88 -20.25 23.15
N GLN A 427 13.28 -21.24 22.34
CA GLN A 427 12.52 -21.73 21.18
C GLN A 427 12.06 -23.19 21.34
N GLN A 428 11.45 -23.48 22.49
CA GLN A 428 10.93 -24.83 22.82
C GLN A 428 10.08 -25.46 21.70
N PRO A 429 9.12 -24.75 21.05
CA PRO A 429 8.27 -25.37 20.03
C PRO A 429 9.06 -25.87 18.81
N LEU A 430 10.06 -25.11 18.37
CA LEU A 430 10.92 -25.51 17.25
C LEU A 430 11.76 -26.72 17.62
N CYS A 431 12.39 -26.70 18.79
CA CYS A 431 13.23 -27.80 19.26
C CYS A 431 12.42 -29.09 19.44
N GLN A 432 11.20 -29.03 19.97
CA GLN A 432 10.33 -30.20 20.10
C GLN A 432 9.96 -30.80 18.74
N ALA A 433 9.67 -29.96 17.74
CA ALA A 433 9.36 -30.40 16.38
C ALA A 433 10.54 -31.10 15.69
N LEU A 434 11.78 -30.66 15.95
CA LEU A 434 12.98 -31.24 15.35
C LEU A 434 13.49 -32.47 16.13
N LEU A 435 13.34 -32.49 17.44
CA LEU A 435 13.91 -33.53 18.32
C LEU A 435 12.95 -34.68 18.66
N HIS A 436 11.74 -34.71 18.07
CA HIS A 436 10.72 -35.74 18.32
C HIS A 436 10.50 -36.03 19.83
N ASN A 437 10.44 -34.99 20.66
CA ASN A 437 10.28 -35.08 22.13
C ASN A 437 11.38 -35.82 22.91
N GLN A 438 12.56 -36.05 22.33
CA GLN A 438 13.72 -36.49 23.13
C GLN A 438 14.25 -35.29 23.94
N ALA A 439 14.28 -35.43 25.27
CA ALA A 439 14.88 -34.45 26.16
C ALA A 439 16.42 -34.56 26.04
N VAL A 440 16.98 -33.91 25.01
CA VAL A 440 18.43 -33.92 24.81
C VAL A 440 19.05 -32.90 25.78
N LEU A 441 19.88 -33.40 26.70
CA LEU A 441 20.70 -32.59 27.62
C LEU A 441 21.99 -32.08 26.93
N SER A 442 22.37 -32.68 25.80
CA SER A 442 23.56 -32.33 25.01
C SER A 442 23.22 -31.51 23.76
N PRO A 443 24.09 -30.59 23.33
CA PRO A 443 23.88 -29.85 22.08
C PRO A 443 23.78 -30.79 20.89
N GLN A 444 22.99 -30.41 19.89
CA GLN A 444 22.78 -31.23 18.69
C GLN A 444 22.75 -30.36 17.44
N VAL A 445 23.35 -30.85 16.36
CA VAL A 445 23.32 -30.20 15.05
C VAL A 445 22.25 -30.84 14.17
N VAL A 446 21.45 -30.00 13.52
CA VAL A 446 20.37 -30.39 12.62
C VAL A 446 20.56 -29.70 11.27
N ILE A 447 20.54 -30.47 10.20
CA ILE A 447 20.56 -29.95 8.83
C ILE A 447 19.11 -29.94 8.33
N LEU A 448 18.62 -28.79 7.88
CA LEU A 448 17.24 -28.61 7.42
C LEU A 448 17.12 -27.89 6.08
N GLU A 449 16.08 -28.26 5.33
CA GLU A 449 15.64 -27.66 4.06
C GLU A 449 14.14 -27.32 4.15
N ARG A 450 13.76 -26.05 3.95
CA ARG A 450 12.36 -25.64 3.98
C ARG A 450 11.70 -25.81 2.60
N ARG A 451 10.57 -26.52 2.57
CA ARG A 451 9.82 -26.85 1.34
C ARG A 451 8.57 -26.01 1.13
N SER A 452 7.96 -25.48 2.19
CA SER A 452 6.74 -24.67 2.09
C SER A 452 6.78 -23.48 3.06
N GLN A 453 6.05 -22.42 2.71
CA GLN A 453 5.76 -21.31 3.62
C GLN A 453 4.94 -21.76 4.84
N ALA A 454 4.14 -22.82 4.71
CA ALA A 454 3.36 -23.42 5.81
C ALA A 454 4.21 -24.22 6.82
N GLY A 455 5.52 -23.94 6.92
CA GLY A 455 6.41 -24.55 7.90
C GLY A 455 6.89 -25.97 7.59
N LYS A 456 6.52 -26.59 6.46
CA LYS A 456 7.03 -27.93 6.10
C LYS A 456 8.52 -27.90 5.78
N ALA A 457 9.30 -28.66 6.54
CA ALA A 457 10.75 -28.81 6.36
C ALA A 457 11.15 -30.28 6.30
N LEU A 458 12.17 -30.57 5.50
CA LEU A 458 12.92 -31.81 5.61
C LEU A 458 14.16 -31.57 6.44
N TYR A 459 14.52 -32.53 7.28
CA TYR A 459 15.68 -32.40 8.12
C TYR A 459 16.33 -33.73 8.46
N ARG A 460 17.56 -33.65 8.95
CA ARG A 460 18.30 -34.77 9.53
C ARG A 460 19.17 -34.24 10.67
N SER A 461 19.11 -34.92 11.81
CA SER A 461 19.97 -34.64 12.95
C SER A 461 21.28 -35.41 12.84
N VAL A 462 22.40 -34.77 13.19
CA VAL A 462 23.70 -35.44 13.30
C VAL A 462 23.67 -36.37 14.52
N SER A 463 24.07 -37.62 14.35
CA SER A 463 24.12 -38.63 15.40
C SER A 463 25.35 -38.46 16.29
N GLY A 464 25.17 -38.63 17.61
CA GLY A 464 26.26 -38.56 18.60
C GLY A 464 26.37 -37.23 19.36
N GLY A 465 25.46 -36.28 19.14
CA GLY A 465 25.49 -34.97 19.79
C GLY A 465 26.59 -34.06 19.22
N TRP A 466 26.77 -32.90 19.83
CA TRP A 466 27.80 -31.93 19.46
C TRP A 466 28.52 -31.43 20.70
N ASN A 467 29.79 -31.81 20.85
CA ASN A 467 30.66 -31.27 21.90
C ASN A 467 31.85 -30.50 21.31
N GLY A 468 31.90 -30.35 19.99
CA GLY A 468 32.98 -29.65 19.29
C GLY A 468 34.27 -30.46 19.14
N SER A 469 34.21 -31.78 19.36
CA SER A 469 35.37 -32.66 19.14
C SER A 469 35.75 -32.73 17.66
N GLU A 470 37.00 -33.08 17.35
CA GLU A 470 37.44 -33.23 15.96
C GLU A 470 36.68 -34.34 15.22
N GLU A 471 36.23 -35.38 15.95
CA GLU A 471 35.35 -36.42 15.40
C GLU A 471 33.98 -35.85 14.99
N ASP A 472 33.37 -35.00 15.83
CA ASP A 472 32.08 -34.37 15.53
C ASP A 472 32.18 -33.47 14.29
N LYS A 473 33.28 -32.71 14.18
CA LYS A 473 33.58 -31.87 13.01
C LYS A 473 33.70 -32.71 11.74
N TYR A 474 34.44 -33.83 11.80
CA TYR A 474 34.60 -34.74 10.67
C TYR A 474 33.25 -35.35 10.24
N ARG A 475 32.46 -35.84 11.20
CA ARG A 475 31.12 -36.39 10.95
C ARG A 475 30.20 -35.37 10.29
N LEU A 476 30.15 -34.13 10.81
CA LEU A 476 29.33 -33.08 10.23
C LEU A 476 29.79 -32.73 8.81
N HIS A 477 31.11 -32.65 8.58
CA HIS A 477 31.66 -32.39 7.26
C HIS A 477 31.28 -33.48 6.24
N GLU A 478 31.44 -34.75 6.60
CA GLU A 478 31.06 -35.90 5.78
C GLU A 478 29.56 -35.86 5.41
N GLN A 479 28.69 -35.59 6.39
CA GLN A 479 27.25 -35.49 6.12
C GLN A 479 26.90 -34.33 5.18
N LEU A 480 27.60 -33.19 5.28
CA LEU A 480 27.40 -32.06 4.37
C LEU A 480 27.90 -32.38 2.95
N GLU A 481 28.97 -33.17 2.80
CA GLU A 481 29.42 -33.65 1.48
C GLU A 481 28.43 -34.65 0.86
N LEU A 482 27.89 -35.57 1.66
CA LEU A 482 26.87 -36.51 1.21
C LEU A 482 25.60 -35.79 0.76
N LEU A 483 25.17 -34.76 1.50
CA LEU A 483 24.03 -33.91 1.13
C LEU A 483 24.25 -33.16 -0.20
N GLN A 484 25.50 -32.77 -0.50
CA GLN A 484 25.84 -32.11 -1.76
C GLN A 484 25.75 -33.06 -2.95
N LYS A 485 26.04 -34.35 -2.73
CA LYS A 485 25.92 -35.40 -3.75
C LYS A 485 24.46 -35.80 -3.94
N ASP A 486 23.76 -36.11 -2.85
CA ASP A 486 22.38 -36.60 -2.87
C ASP A 486 21.44 -35.79 -1.95
N PRO A 487 20.47 -35.03 -2.52
CA PRO A 487 19.55 -34.23 -1.72
C PRO A 487 18.47 -35.06 -1.01
N THR A 488 18.30 -36.33 -1.38
CA THR A 488 17.39 -37.28 -0.72
C THR A 488 17.92 -37.74 0.64
N TYR A 489 19.15 -37.35 1.00
CA TYR A 489 19.76 -37.64 2.29
C TYR A 489 18.94 -37.09 3.47
N LEU A 490 18.15 -36.02 3.27
CA LEU A 490 17.20 -35.53 4.28
C LEU A 490 15.94 -36.43 4.29
N SER A 491 15.90 -37.38 5.21
CA SER A 491 14.85 -38.40 5.28
C SER A 491 13.66 -38.04 6.18
N SER A 492 13.81 -37.10 7.12
CA SER A 492 12.78 -36.80 8.12
C SER A 492 11.98 -35.57 7.71
N ASP A 493 10.66 -35.62 7.87
CA ASP A 493 9.76 -34.51 7.65
C ASP A 493 9.21 -33.96 8.97
N ALA A 494 9.13 -32.63 9.08
CA ALA A 494 8.49 -31.95 10.20
C ALA A 494 7.74 -30.71 9.74
N THR A 495 6.69 -30.37 10.50
CA THR A 495 6.01 -29.08 10.41
C THR A 495 6.55 -28.15 11.49
N LEU A 496 7.36 -27.18 11.10
CA LEU A 496 7.96 -26.21 12.01
C LEU A 496 6.92 -25.16 12.44
N PRO A 497 6.75 -24.92 13.75
CA PRO A 497 5.93 -23.81 14.24
C PRO A 497 6.61 -22.46 13.93
N GLU A 498 5.85 -21.37 14.05
CA GLU A 498 6.40 -20.01 14.00
C GLU A 498 7.33 -19.77 15.19
N LEU A 499 8.43 -19.06 14.95
CA LEU A 499 9.40 -18.70 15.99
C LEU A 499 8.84 -17.66 16.95
N ASN A 500 9.17 -17.82 18.24
CA ASN A 500 8.90 -16.81 19.26
C ASN A 500 9.83 -15.61 19.04
N ASN A 501 9.32 -14.38 19.10
CA ASN A 501 10.16 -13.19 18.97
C ASN A 501 10.81 -12.82 20.32
N GLU A 502 12.05 -13.26 20.57
CA GLU A 502 12.72 -13.04 21.87
C GLU A 502 13.14 -11.58 22.07
N MET A 503 13.35 -10.80 20.99
CA MET A 503 13.72 -9.38 21.08
C MET A 503 12.50 -8.45 21.16
N ALA A 504 11.28 -8.99 21.08
CA ALA A 504 10.09 -8.15 21.24
C ALA A 504 10.01 -7.67 22.70
N PRO A 505 9.84 -6.35 22.95
CA PRO A 505 9.59 -5.88 24.30
C PRO A 505 8.33 -6.55 24.84
N ILE A 506 8.30 -6.80 26.15
CA ILE A 506 7.14 -7.37 26.83
C ILE A 506 5.90 -6.55 26.47
N PHE A 507 4.75 -7.20 26.31
CA PHE A 507 3.48 -6.56 25.93
C PHE A 507 3.19 -5.24 26.67
N ILE A 508 3.49 -5.18 27.98
CA ILE A 508 3.31 -3.97 28.80
C ILE A 508 4.22 -2.83 28.34
N ILE A 509 5.49 -3.12 28.03
CA ILE A 509 6.44 -2.13 27.52
C ILE A 509 6.03 -1.66 26.12
N GLN A 510 5.52 -2.56 25.28
CA GLN A 510 4.95 -2.17 23.98
C GLN A 510 3.78 -1.21 24.15
N TRP A 511 2.88 -1.49 25.08
CA TRP A 511 1.74 -0.62 25.36
C TRP A 511 2.17 0.72 25.96
N MET A 512 3.13 0.73 26.88
CA MET A 512 3.69 1.96 27.44
C MET A 512 4.39 2.81 26.39
N ASN A 513 5.17 2.20 25.49
CA ASN A 513 5.81 2.91 24.38
C ASN A 513 4.76 3.47 23.42
N ALA A 514 3.74 2.68 23.07
CA ALA A 514 2.64 3.14 22.22
C ALA A 514 1.83 4.26 22.88
N ALA A 515 1.58 4.19 24.18
CA ALA A 515 0.91 5.23 24.95
C ALA A 515 1.77 6.49 25.06
N TYR A 516 3.07 6.35 25.31
CA TYR A 516 4.03 7.46 25.33
C TYR A 516 4.09 8.16 23.96
N ASP A 517 4.20 7.38 22.88
CA ASP A 517 4.18 7.89 21.52
C ASP A 517 2.85 8.60 21.19
N TYR A 518 1.73 8.06 21.63
CA TYR A 518 0.42 8.69 21.48
C TYR A 518 0.31 9.99 22.29
N ILE A 519 0.82 10.02 23.53
CA ILE A 519 0.84 11.22 24.37
C ILE A 519 1.73 12.30 23.75
N LEU A 520 2.91 11.94 23.24
CA LEU A 520 3.79 12.88 22.53
C LEU A 520 3.12 13.42 21.26
N GLN A 521 2.44 12.56 20.49
CA GLN A 521 1.70 13.00 19.32
C GLN A 521 0.58 13.97 19.68
N VAL A 522 -0.20 13.66 20.72
CA VAL A 522 -1.24 14.56 21.24
C VAL A 522 -0.62 15.86 21.76
N TYR A 523 0.53 15.81 22.42
CA TYR A 523 1.25 16.99 22.88
C TYR A 523 1.65 17.88 21.69
N ASP A 524 2.26 17.32 20.64
CA ASP A 524 2.67 18.06 19.45
C ASP A 524 1.47 18.66 18.69
N ASP A 525 0.39 17.89 18.54
CA ASP A 525 -0.83 18.32 17.85
C ASP A 525 -1.61 19.40 18.65
N LEU A 526 -1.66 19.26 19.98
CA LEU A 526 -2.42 20.17 20.86
C LEU A 526 -1.66 21.46 21.16
N LEU A 527 -0.34 21.38 21.37
CA LEU A 527 0.46 22.50 21.88
C LEU A 527 1.36 23.17 20.85
N TYR A 528 1.85 22.46 19.83
CA TYR A 528 2.77 23.04 18.83
C TYR A 528 2.06 23.40 17.52
N SER A 529 1.28 22.47 16.97
CA SER A 529 0.58 22.65 15.69
C SER A 529 -0.49 23.76 15.75
N ASN A 530 -1.28 23.78 16.83
CA ASN A 530 -2.46 24.64 16.94
C ASN A 530 -2.34 25.76 17.99
N TRP A 531 -1.15 26.09 18.50
CA TRP A 531 -1.00 27.07 19.60
C TRP A 531 -1.71 28.41 19.33
N ARG A 532 -1.65 28.90 18.08
CA ARG A 532 -2.34 30.13 17.65
C ARG A 532 -3.86 30.01 17.66
N GLU A 533 -4.40 28.82 17.33
CA GLU A 533 -5.84 28.55 17.28
C GLU A 533 -6.41 28.14 18.66
N MET A 534 -5.55 27.68 19.57
CA MET A 534 -5.89 27.27 20.94
C MET A 534 -5.89 28.43 21.95
N MET A 535 -5.25 29.56 21.64
CA MET A 535 -5.22 30.72 22.53
C MET A 535 -6.61 31.23 22.97
N PRO A 536 -7.64 31.30 22.10
CA PRO A 536 -8.99 31.68 22.48
C PRO A 536 -9.64 30.64 23.41
N ILE A 537 -9.41 29.34 23.15
CA ILE A 537 -9.98 28.23 23.94
C ILE A 537 -9.34 28.19 25.33
N LEU A 538 -8.02 28.34 25.42
CA LEU A 538 -7.29 28.48 26.67
C LEU A 538 -7.79 29.70 27.46
N SER A 539 -7.98 30.85 26.82
CA SER A 539 -8.58 32.04 27.45
C SER A 539 -10.01 31.77 27.95
N LEU A 540 -10.81 31.01 27.20
CA LEU A 540 -12.18 30.62 27.59
C LEU A 540 -12.16 29.67 28.80
N ILE A 541 -11.23 28.71 28.83
CA ILE A 541 -11.05 27.80 29.97
C ILE A 541 -10.55 28.55 31.20
N PHE A 542 -9.56 29.43 31.06
CA PHE A 542 -9.04 30.24 32.16
C PHE A 542 -10.10 31.19 32.71
N SER A 543 -10.92 31.82 31.85
CA SER A 543 -12.04 32.66 32.29
C SER A 543 -13.14 31.84 32.96
N ALA A 544 -13.48 30.66 32.44
CA ALA A 544 -14.44 29.75 33.08
C ALA A 544 -13.94 29.28 34.47
N LEU A 545 -12.67 28.90 34.59
CA LEU A 545 -12.05 28.53 35.87
C LEU A 545 -12.01 29.71 36.83
N PHE A 546 -11.73 30.92 36.35
CA PHE A 546 -11.74 32.14 37.18
C PHE A 546 -13.14 32.45 37.71
N ILE A 547 -14.20 32.28 36.90
CA ILE A 547 -15.60 32.43 37.33
C ILE A 547 -15.99 31.34 38.33
N LEU A 548 -15.59 30.09 38.09
CA LEU A 548 -15.88 28.97 38.99
C LEU A 548 -15.15 29.13 40.33
N PHE A 549 -13.91 29.59 40.31
CA PHE A 549 -13.15 29.89 41.53
C PHE A 549 -13.72 31.12 42.26
N GLY A 550 -14.11 32.17 41.53
CA GLY A 550 -14.74 33.36 42.08
C GLY A 550 -16.09 33.06 42.76
N THR A 551 -16.92 32.19 42.16
CA THR A 551 -18.20 31.78 42.75
C THR A 551 -18.02 30.92 44.01
N VAL A 552 -17.04 30.02 44.03
CA VAL A 552 -16.69 29.23 45.22
C VAL A 552 -16.17 30.11 46.36
N ILE A 553 -15.37 31.14 46.06
CA ILE A 553 -14.93 32.12 47.06
C ILE A 553 -16.11 32.92 47.61
N ILE A 554 -17.02 33.41 46.75
CA ILE A 554 -18.19 34.18 47.19
C ILE A 554 -19.13 33.33 48.07
N GLN A 555 -19.31 32.05 47.75
CA GLN A 555 -20.07 31.11 48.58
C GLN A 555 -19.37 30.75 49.90
N ALA A 556 -18.04 30.74 49.94
CA ALA A 556 -17.27 30.47 51.16
C ALA A 556 -17.27 31.67 52.14
N PHE A 557 -17.62 32.88 51.69
CA PHE A 557 -17.65 34.10 52.50
C PHE A 557 -19.06 34.66 52.78
N SER A 558 -20.14 34.01 52.33
CA SER A 558 -21.50 34.38 52.75
C SER A 558 -21.98 33.50 53.91
N GLU A 559 -21.90 34.02 55.14
CA GLU A 559 -22.50 33.37 56.32
C GLU A 559 -24.04 33.32 56.20
N PRO A 560 -24.71 32.24 56.67
CA PRO A 560 -26.15 32.10 56.60
C PRO A 560 -26.85 32.60 57.89
N GLY A 561 -27.82 33.50 57.74
CA GLY A 561 -28.74 33.92 58.81
C GLY A 561 -30.09 33.21 58.74
N GLU A 562 -30.51 32.65 59.87
CA GLU A 562 -31.61 31.70 60.12
C GLU A 562 -33.06 32.19 59.84
N SER A 563 -33.98 31.26 59.56
CA SER A 563 -35.00 30.77 60.53
C SER A 563 -36.24 30.08 59.87
N LYS A 564 -36.58 28.90 60.39
CA LYS A 564 -37.82 28.08 60.23
C LYS A 564 -38.97 28.68 61.12
N PRO A 565 -40.27 28.21 61.18
CA PRO A 565 -40.73 26.81 61.00
C PRO A 565 -42.20 26.48 60.53
N GLN A 566 -42.36 25.20 60.13
CA GLN A 566 -43.44 24.20 60.38
C GLN A 566 -44.89 24.29 59.83
N LYS A 567 -45.34 23.19 59.18
CA LYS A 567 -46.38 22.22 59.67
C LYS A 567 -46.47 20.94 58.78
N PRO A 568 -47.11 19.82 59.24
CA PRO A 568 -46.73 18.43 58.88
C PRO A 568 -47.71 17.62 57.96
N LYS A 569 -47.24 16.41 57.57
CA LYS A 569 -47.76 15.24 56.78
C LYS A 569 -49.21 14.74 57.13
N PRO A 570 -49.82 13.63 56.57
CA PRO A 570 -49.38 12.56 55.61
C PRO A 570 -50.43 11.90 54.61
N LYS A 571 -49.93 10.97 53.74
CA LYS A 571 -50.46 9.63 53.26
C LYS A 571 -51.59 9.43 52.20
N GLU A 572 -51.30 8.54 51.21
CA GLU A 572 -52.03 7.31 50.71
C GLU A 572 -51.63 6.99 49.24
N GLN A 573 -50.94 5.89 48.86
CA GLN A 573 -51.32 4.46 48.60
C GLN A 573 -52.37 4.18 47.48
N THR A 574 -51.86 3.77 46.28
CA THR A 574 -52.19 2.65 45.32
C THR A 574 -53.60 1.97 45.28
N PRO A 575 -53.97 1.06 44.30
CA PRO A 575 -53.55 0.74 42.89
C PRO A 575 -54.74 0.33 41.93
N GLN A 576 -54.43 -0.36 40.80
CA GLN A 576 -55.24 -1.25 39.89
C GLN A 576 -55.85 -0.63 38.61
N SER A 577 -55.47 -1.05 37.38
CA SER A 577 -55.67 -2.32 36.61
C SER A 577 -57.06 -2.33 35.92
N ASP A 578 -57.35 -2.83 34.72
CA ASP A 578 -56.71 -3.62 33.65
C ASP A 578 -57.46 -3.29 32.34
N ASP A 579 -56.83 -3.50 31.16
CA ASP A 579 -57.31 -4.51 30.19
C ASP A 579 -56.59 -4.45 28.82
N MET A 580 -56.04 -5.63 28.47
CA MET A 580 -55.91 -6.32 27.18
C MET A 580 -55.54 -5.56 25.90
N ALA A 581 -54.80 -6.11 24.93
CA ALA A 581 -53.88 -7.24 24.79
C ALA A 581 -53.51 -7.25 23.29
N SER A 582 -52.22 -7.39 22.95
CA SER A 582 -51.76 -8.08 21.74
C SER A 582 -50.22 -8.22 21.74
N SER A 583 -49.78 -9.44 22.05
CA SER A 583 -48.53 -10.16 21.72
C SER A 583 -47.31 -9.37 21.19
N ARG A 584 -46.17 -9.36 21.90
CA ARG A 584 -45.06 -10.36 21.90
C ARG A 584 -44.56 -10.71 20.47
N ALA A 585 -43.27 -10.67 20.14
CA ALA A 585 -42.12 -11.12 20.93
C ALA A 585 -40.80 -10.44 20.54
N SER A 586 -39.94 -10.25 21.55
CA SER A 586 -38.49 -10.12 21.45
C SER A 586 -37.84 -11.40 20.91
N THR A 587 -36.75 -11.30 20.15
CA THR A 587 -35.42 -11.83 20.54
C THR A 587 -34.35 -11.65 19.45
N THR A 588 -33.18 -11.17 19.89
CA THR A 588 -31.81 -11.56 19.50
C THR A 588 -31.28 -11.36 18.08
N SER A 589 -30.23 -10.52 18.03
CA SER A 589 -28.96 -10.66 17.30
C SER A 589 -28.74 -11.87 16.40
N ARG A 590 -28.34 -11.62 15.15
CA ARG A 590 -27.40 -12.46 14.38
C ARG A 590 -26.64 -11.65 13.32
N PRO A 591 -25.30 -11.78 13.21
CA PRO A 591 -24.57 -11.35 12.02
C PRO A 591 -24.83 -12.32 10.86
N PRO A 592 -24.68 -11.91 9.59
CA PRO A 592 -24.98 -12.78 8.47
C PRO A 592 -23.99 -13.95 8.39
N ARG A 593 -24.53 -15.13 8.09
CA ARG A 593 -23.80 -16.38 7.93
C ARG A 593 -22.87 -16.32 6.72
N LYS A 594 -21.63 -16.79 6.94
CA LYS A 594 -20.65 -17.15 5.91
C LYS A 594 -21.22 -18.25 4.99
N ASP A 595 -20.73 -18.27 3.75
CA ASP A 595 -20.78 -19.35 2.74
C ASP A 595 -21.65 -19.14 1.49
N PHE A 596 -21.80 -17.90 0.99
CA PHE A 596 -22.39 -17.67 -0.34
C PHE A 596 -21.58 -16.66 -1.16
N VAL A 597 -21.19 -17.04 -2.39
CA VAL A 597 -20.71 -16.13 -3.44
C VAL A 597 -21.92 -15.69 -4.24
N GLU A 598 -22.19 -14.39 -4.27
CA GLU A 598 -23.23 -13.82 -5.13
C GLU A 598 -22.70 -13.76 -6.58
N VAL A 599 -23.34 -14.49 -7.49
CA VAL A 599 -23.00 -14.48 -8.93
C VAL A 599 -24.19 -13.91 -9.69
N THR A 600 -24.02 -12.75 -10.32
CA THR A 600 -25.09 -12.03 -11.03
C THR A 600 -25.18 -12.43 -12.50
N GLU A 601 -26.40 -12.57 -13.05
CA GLU A 601 -26.59 -12.75 -14.50
C GLU A 601 -26.30 -11.43 -15.22
N LEU A 602 -25.46 -11.44 -16.26
CA LEU A 602 -25.23 -10.30 -17.13
C LEU A 602 -26.40 -10.14 -18.10
N THR A 603 -27.37 -9.33 -17.70
CA THR A 603 -28.45 -8.79 -18.55
C THR A 603 -28.12 -7.37 -19.01
N ASP A 604 -28.82 -6.83 -20.00
CA ASP A 604 -28.58 -5.47 -20.56
C ASP A 604 -28.50 -4.36 -19.50
N VAL A 605 -29.32 -4.48 -18.44
CA VAL A 605 -29.37 -3.55 -17.31
C VAL A 605 -28.08 -3.64 -16.48
N THR A 606 -27.66 -4.86 -16.16
CA THR A 606 -26.46 -5.13 -15.35
C THR A 606 -25.17 -5.04 -16.15
N TYR A 607 -25.21 -5.15 -17.48
CA TYR A 607 -24.05 -5.08 -18.36
C TYR A 607 -23.37 -3.72 -18.28
N THR A 608 -24.16 -2.66 -18.23
CA THR A 608 -23.61 -1.32 -18.14
C THR A 608 -23.00 -1.06 -16.76
N SER A 609 -23.61 -1.55 -15.67
CA SER A 609 -23.07 -1.37 -14.31
C SER A 609 -21.90 -2.29 -13.99
N ASN A 610 -21.96 -3.55 -14.44
CA ASN A 610 -21.04 -4.63 -14.08
C ASN A 610 -19.99 -4.89 -15.16
N LEU A 611 -19.96 -4.12 -16.25
CA LEU A 611 -18.88 -4.16 -17.22
C LEU A 611 -18.47 -2.75 -17.67
N VAL A 612 -19.39 -1.99 -18.28
CA VAL A 612 -19.05 -0.74 -18.98
C VAL A 612 -18.67 0.40 -18.02
N LYS A 613 -19.36 0.52 -16.89
CA LYS A 613 -19.15 1.54 -15.85
C LYS A 613 -18.47 0.99 -14.59
N LEU A 614 -17.70 -0.09 -14.72
CA LEU A 614 -16.94 -0.62 -13.59
C LEU A 614 -15.95 0.44 -13.08
N ARG A 615 -15.84 0.56 -11.76
CA ARG A 615 -14.85 1.45 -11.13
C ARG A 615 -13.42 1.03 -11.54
N PRO A 616 -12.49 1.98 -11.72
CA PRO A 616 -11.09 1.66 -12.06
C PRO A 616 -10.48 0.71 -11.03
N GLY A 617 -9.81 -0.36 -11.50
CA GLY A 617 -9.21 -1.38 -10.64
C GLY A 617 -10.12 -2.56 -10.29
N HIS A 618 -11.40 -2.49 -10.65
CA HIS A 618 -12.29 -3.65 -10.56
C HIS A 618 -12.21 -4.49 -11.83
N ILE A 619 -12.40 -5.80 -11.69
CA ILE A 619 -12.44 -6.78 -12.79
C ILE A 619 -13.70 -7.62 -12.61
N ASN A 620 -14.48 -7.78 -13.67
CA ASN A 620 -15.63 -8.68 -13.65
C ASN A 620 -15.26 -10.02 -14.28
N ILE A 621 -15.42 -11.09 -13.53
CA ILE A 621 -15.12 -12.45 -13.96
C ILE A 621 -16.43 -13.10 -14.38
N VAL A 622 -16.53 -13.36 -15.68
CA VAL A 622 -17.75 -13.77 -16.35
C VAL A 622 -17.63 -15.21 -16.81
N LEU A 623 -18.47 -16.09 -16.27
CA LEU A 623 -18.62 -17.47 -16.75
C LEU A 623 -19.63 -17.53 -17.91
N VAL A 624 -19.24 -18.11 -19.03
CA VAL A 624 -20.16 -18.38 -20.16
C VAL A 624 -20.81 -19.75 -19.98
N LEU A 625 -22.14 -19.80 -19.95
CA LEU A 625 -22.91 -21.02 -19.72
C LEU A 625 -24.15 -21.12 -20.62
N THR A 626 -24.68 -22.34 -20.77
CA THR A 626 -25.95 -22.63 -21.45
C THR A 626 -27.01 -23.02 -20.43
N ASN A 627 -28.30 -22.97 -20.78
CA ASN A 627 -29.39 -23.37 -19.89
C ASN A 627 -29.25 -24.83 -19.42
N ALA A 628 -28.72 -25.70 -20.28
CA ALA A 628 -28.47 -27.10 -19.95
C ALA A 628 -27.33 -27.31 -18.92
N SER A 629 -26.34 -26.42 -18.87
CA SER A 629 -25.14 -26.55 -18.02
C SER A 629 -25.14 -25.61 -16.81
N LYS A 630 -26.15 -24.73 -16.68
CA LYS A 630 -26.27 -23.67 -15.67
C LYS A 630 -26.05 -24.16 -14.24
N THR A 631 -26.77 -25.19 -13.80
CA THR A 631 -26.75 -25.64 -12.39
C THR A 631 -25.43 -26.35 -12.02
N ALA A 632 -24.84 -27.11 -12.94
CA ALA A 632 -23.60 -27.83 -12.71
C ALA A 632 -22.37 -26.91 -12.74
N LEU A 633 -22.28 -26.02 -13.74
CA LEU A 633 -21.14 -25.12 -13.89
C LEU A 633 -21.14 -24.00 -12.85
N LEU A 634 -22.29 -23.40 -12.50
CA LEU A 634 -22.34 -22.34 -11.48
C LEU A 634 -21.89 -22.85 -10.11
N ARG A 635 -22.32 -24.06 -9.72
CA ARG A 635 -21.91 -24.66 -8.44
C ARG A 635 -20.40 -24.89 -8.38
N LYS A 636 -19.80 -25.37 -9.48
CA LYS A 636 -18.35 -25.59 -9.55
C LYS A 636 -17.57 -24.28 -9.61
N PHE A 637 -18.04 -23.33 -10.42
CA PHE A 637 -17.45 -21.99 -10.53
C PHE A 637 -17.44 -21.26 -9.18
N ALA A 638 -18.57 -21.27 -8.45
CA ALA A 638 -18.64 -20.66 -7.13
C ALA A 638 -17.63 -21.30 -6.14
N LYS A 639 -17.40 -22.61 -6.23
CA LYS A 639 -16.42 -23.32 -5.38
C LYS A 639 -14.97 -22.93 -5.71
N GLU A 640 -14.60 -22.90 -6.99
CA GLU A 640 -13.24 -22.54 -7.45
C GLU A 640 -12.90 -21.08 -7.16
N VAL A 641 -13.91 -20.21 -7.16
CA VAL A 641 -13.75 -18.77 -7.02
C VAL A 641 -13.97 -18.28 -5.58
N PHE A 642 -14.47 -19.16 -4.70
CA PHE A 642 -14.79 -18.83 -3.30
C PHE A 642 -13.61 -18.21 -2.54
N SER A 643 -12.40 -18.74 -2.71
CA SER A 643 -11.17 -18.22 -2.09
C SER A 643 -10.86 -16.77 -2.50
N PHE A 644 -11.38 -16.31 -3.63
CA PHE A 644 -11.17 -14.96 -4.17
C PHE A 644 -12.33 -14.00 -3.88
N SER A 645 -13.45 -14.50 -3.36
CA SER A 645 -14.67 -13.71 -3.08
C SER A 645 -14.52 -12.65 -1.98
N GLY A 646 -13.46 -12.72 -1.17
CA GLY A 646 -13.16 -11.72 -0.15
C GLY A 646 -12.56 -10.42 -0.68
N THR A 647 -12.27 -10.33 -1.98
CA THR A 647 -11.69 -9.14 -2.61
C THR A 647 -12.78 -8.20 -3.11
N GLN A 648 -12.79 -6.93 -2.66
CA GLN A 648 -13.79 -5.93 -3.09
C GLN A 648 -13.64 -5.49 -4.56
N THR A 649 -12.56 -5.91 -5.22
CA THR A 649 -12.22 -5.54 -6.60
C THR A 649 -12.71 -6.55 -7.65
N LEU A 650 -13.01 -7.79 -7.26
CA LEU A 650 -13.50 -8.82 -8.17
C LEU A 650 -15.01 -8.93 -8.08
N HIS A 651 -15.66 -8.83 -9.24
CA HIS A 651 -17.09 -9.11 -9.39
C HIS A 651 -17.27 -10.43 -10.12
N PHE A 652 -18.30 -11.19 -9.78
CA PHE A 652 -18.56 -12.49 -10.39
C PHE A 652 -19.91 -12.46 -11.07
N SER A 653 -19.89 -12.71 -12.38
CA SER A 653 -21.10 -12.74 -13.19
C SER A 653 -21.12 -13.99 -14.06
N PHE A 654 -22.29 -14.30 -14.61
CA PHE A 654 -22.40 -15.29 -15.68
C PHE A 654 -23.16 -14.74 -16.88
N LEU A 655 -22.78 -15.18 -18.06
CA LEU A 655 -23.43 -14.85 -19.33
C LEU A 655 -24.13 -16.10 -19.86
N ASN A 656 -25.41 -15.96 -20.19
CA ASN A 656 -26.18 -17.03 -20.80
C ASN A 656 -26.00 -17.01 -22.33
N ALA A 657 -25.23 -17.96 -22.85
CA ALA A 657 -24.92 -18.08 -24.27
C ALA A 657 -26.17 -18.38 -25.13
N ASP A 658 -27.20 -19.01 -24.56
CA ASP A 658 -28.45 -19.26 -25.29
C ASP A 658 -29.25 -17.96 -25.54
N LYS A 659 -29.08 -16.95 -24.65
CA LYS A 659 -29.73 -15.64 -24.77
C LYS A 659 -28.90 -14.65 -25.59
N HIS A 660 -27.58 -14.69 -25.48
CA HIS A 660 -26.66 -13.72 -26.08
C HIS A 660 -25.64 -14.40 -27.01
N ARG A 661 -26.14 -15.19 -27.97
CA ARG A 661 -25.32 -16.05 -28.84
C ARG A 661 -24.31 -15.27 -29.70
N HIS A 662 -24.64 -14.04 -30.08
CA HIS A 662 -23.79 -13.18 -30.93
C HIS A 662 -22.66 -12.48 -30.17
N TRP A 663 -22.79 -12.29 -28.84
CA TRP A 663 -21.89 -11.43 -28.07
C TRP A 663 -20.45 -11.94 -28.02
N MET A 664 -20.24 -13.24 -27.81
CA MET A 664 -18.91 -13.84 -27.70
C MET A 664 -18.15 -13.87 -29.05
N PRO A 665 -18.76 -14.27 -30.19
CA PRO A 665 -18.14 -14.11 -31.50
C PRO A 665 -17.78 -12.65 -31.83
N SER A 666 -18.67 -11.70 -31.57
CA SER A 666 -18.38 -10.26 -31.79
C SER A 666 -17.19 -9.77 -30.96
N LEU A 667 -17.09 -10.19 -29.69
CA LEU A 667 -15.96 -9.85 -28.82
C LEU A 667 -14.63 -10.38 -29.38
N LEU A 668 -14.61 -11.62 -29.86
CA LEU A 668 -13.40 -12.23 -30.43
C LEU A 668 -13.01 -11.59 -31.77
N ARG A 669 -13.98 -11.27 -32.64
CA ARG A 669 -13.72 -10.61 -33.93
C ARG A 669 -13.05 -9.25 -33.76
N LEU A 670 -13.51 -8.46 -32.79
CA LEU A 670 -12.93 -7.15 -32.43
C LEU A 670 -11.48 -7.24 -31.95
N THR A 671 -11.03 -8.40 -31.49
CA THR A 671 -9.62 -8.62 -31.12
C THR A 671 -8.75 -9.09 -32.28
N SER A 672 -9.30 -9.85 -33.23
CA SER A 672 -8.57 -10.37 -34.39
C SER A 672 -8.09 -9.27 -35.35
N ASP A 673 -8.81 -8.16 -35.47
CA ASP A 673 -8.40 -7.02 -36.31
C ASP A 673 -7.17 -6.26 -35.79
N THR A 674 -6.80 -6.44 -34.52
CA THR A 674 -5.55 -5.88 -33.96
C THR A 674 -4.31 -6.75 -34.19
N MET A 675 -4.48 -7.93 -34.81
CA MET A 675 -3.42 -8.90 -35.12
C MET A 675 -3.54 -9.32 -36.60
N GLN A 676 -3.19 -8.43 -37.54
CA GLN A 676 -3.13 -8.82 -38.95
C GLN A 676 -2.02 -9.86 -39.17
N GLY A 677 -2.40 -11.05 -39.68
CA GLY A 677 -1.42 -11.94 -40.28
C GLY A 677 -1.67 -13.45 -40.29
N SER A 678 -2.90 -13.97 -40.31
CA SER A 678 -3.12 -15.33 -40.83
C SER A 678 -4.55 -15.52 -41.29
N GLY A 679 -4.74 -15.57 -42.61
CA GLY A 679 -6.02 -15.92 -43.22
C GLY A 679 -6.41 -17.35 -42.88
N HIS A 680 -7.54 -17.49 -42.18
CA HIS A 680 -8.35 -18.69 -42.25
C HIS A 680 -9.76 -18.27 -42.67
N SER A 681 -10.25 -19.01 -43.66
CA SER A 681 -11.48 -18.85 -44.43
C SER A 681 -12.76 -18.87 -43.59
N ASP A 682 -13.68 -17.99 -43.95
CA ASP A 682 -14.99 -17.69 -43.34
C ASP A 682 -16.09 -18.77 -43.51
N GLU A 683 -15.79 -20.07 -43.36
CA GLU A 683 -16.81 -21.12 -43.65
C GLU A 683 -17.26 -22.04 -42.51
N ASP A 684 -16.84 -21.85 -41.25
CA ASP A 684 -17.31 -22.71 -40.13
C ASP A 684 -17.69 -21.94 -38.83
N GLU A 685 -18.24 -20.72 -38.92
CA GLU A 685 -18.53 -19.88 -37.73
C GLU A 685 -19.89 -20.17 -37.05
N SER A 686 -20.57 -21.28 -37.36
CA SER A 686 -21.94 -21.53 -36.87
C SER A 686 -22.10 -22.54 -35.72
N THR A 687 -21.03 -23.21 -35.27
CA THR A 687 -21.16 -24.27 -34.23
C THR A 687 -20.05 -24.31 -33.15
N LEU A 688 -19.44 -23.19 -32.76
CA LEU A 688 -18.57 -23.18 -31.57
C LEU A 688 -19.39 -23.10 -30.27
N ASP A 689 -19.31 -24.16 -29.43
CA ASP A 689 -19.85 -24.17 -28.07
C ASP A 689 -18.88 -23.44 -27.11
N TYR A 690 -19.23 -22.23 -26.71
CA TYR A 690 -18.45 -21.44 -25.73
C TYR A 690 -18.75 -21.81 -24.27
N SER A 691 -19.58 -22.82 -24.00
CA SER A 691 -19.93 -23.20 -22.63
C SER A 691 -18.70 -23.64 -21.81
N GLY A 692 -18.52 -23.02 -20.63
CA GLY A 692 -17.39 -23.27 -19.73
C GLY A 692 -16.19 -22.33 -19.90
N HIS A 693 -16.24 -21.37 -20.83
CA HIS A 693 -15.23 -20.31 -20.90
C HIS A 693 -15.41 -19.31 -19.76
N VAL A 694 -14.30 -18.81 -19.22
CA VAL A 694 -14.30 -17.75 -18.20
C VAL A 694 -13.53 -16.55 -18.73
N LEU A 695 -14.11 -15.37 -18.56
CA LEU A 695 -13.57 -14.11 -19.04
C LEU A 695 -13.30 -13.20 -17.85
N ALA A 696 -12.08 -12.69 -17.71
CA ALA A 696 -11.79 -11.61 -16.77
C ALA A 696 -11.80 -10.29 -17.52
N LEU A 697 -12.87 -9.52 -17.38
CA LEU A 697 -13.13 -8.31 -18.14
C LEU A 697 -12.77 -7.06 -17.32
N ASN A 698 -11.92 -6.20 -17.87
CA ASN A 698 -11.59 -4.91 -17.29
C ASN A 698 -12.30 -3.79 -18.06
N GLY A 699 -13.44 -3.34 -17.54
CA GLY A 699 -14.27 -2.30 -18.15
C GLY A 699 -13.52 -0.99 -18.43
N TYR A 700 -12.71 -0.54 -17.47
CA TYR A 700 -12.00 0.74 -17.51
C TYR A 700 -10.84 0.76 -18.51
N LYS A 701 -9.99 -0.27 -18.48
CA LYS A 701 -8.84 -0.39 -19.40
C LYS A 701 -9.23 -1.07 -20.73
N LYS A 702 -10.48 -1.50 -20.90
CA LYS A 702 -10.99 -2.16 -22.11
C LYS A 702 -10.10 -3.31 -22.62
N TYR A 703 -9.76 -4.22 -21.72
CA TYR A 703 -9.13 -5.48 -22.10
C TYR A 703 -9.79 -6.65 -21.37
N PHE A 704 -9.58 -7.87 -21.87
CA PHE A 704 -9.94 -9.08 -21.14
C PHE A 704 -8.85 -10.14 -21.18
N CYS A 705 -8.90 -11.04 -20.19
CA CYS A 705 -8.17 -12.29 -20.20
C CYS A 705 -9.15 -13.45 -20.41
N LEU A 706 -8.78 -14.42 -21.25
CA LEU A 706 -9.63 -15.56 -21.60
C LEU A 706 -9.09 -16.84 -20.96
N PHE A 707 -9.97 -17.55 -20.24
CA PHE A 707 -9.78 -18.94 -19.84
C PHE A 707 -10.52 -19.85 -20.81
N LYS A 708 -9.80 -20.82 -21.38
CA LYS A 708 -10.37 -21.88 -22.20
C LYS A 708 -10.39 -23.19 -21.40
N PRO A 709 -11.51 -23.91 -21.34
CA PRO A 709 -11.58 -25.19 -20.66
C PRO A 709 -10.66 -26.21 -21.35
N VAL A 710 -9.79 -26.88 -20.59
CA VAL A 710 -8.92 -27.95 -21.11
C VAL A 710 -9.61 -29.28 -20.85
N PHE A 711 -10.07 -29.94 -21.90
CA PHE A 711 -10.69 -31.27 -21.79
C PHE A 711 -9.60 -32.30 -21.45
N THR A 712 -9.75 -32.99 -20.32
CA THR A 712 -8.90 -34.13 -19.97
C THR A 712 -9.76 -35.38 -20.08
N GLY A 713 -9.60 -36.11 -21.18
CA GLY A 713 -10.32 -37.36 -21.44
C GLY A 713 -9.84 -38.03 -22.73
N ASP A 714 -9.06 -39.09 -22.54
CA ASP A 714 -8.72 -40.23 -23.40
C ASP A 714 -8.01 -40.02 -24.75
N ASP A 715 -6.67 -40.17 -24.72
CA ASP A 715 -5.91 -40.94 -25.71
C ASP A 715 -4.67 -41.57 -25.03
N PRO A 716 -4.61 -42.90 -24.82
CA PRO A 716 -3.37 -43.59 -24.53
C PRO A 716 -2.73 -43.98 -25.86
N ASP A 717 -1.75 -43.20 -26.32
CA ASP A 717 -0.64 -43.59 -27.21
C ASP A 717 -0.22 -42.41 -28.09
N SER A 718 0.78 -41.65 -27.64
CA SER A 718 1.91 -41.28 -28.51
C SER A 718 3.00 -40.57 -27.70
N SER A 719 4.19 -41.08 -27.90
CA SER A 719 5.48 -40.71 -27.34
C SER A 719 5.96 -39.30 -27.73
N PHE A 720 6.76 -38.71 -26.82
CA PHE A 720 7.96 -37.88 -27.04
C PHE A 720 8.05 -37.05 -28.33
N GLU A 721 8.20 -35.72 -28.22
CA GLU A 721 9.51 -35.01 -28.21
C GLU A 721 9.35 -33.49 -28.22
N ALA A 722 10.39 -32.82 -27.72
CA ALA A 722 10.50 -31.38 -27.60
C ALA A 722 11.00 -30.72 -28.90
N SER A 723 10.74 -29.41 -29.02
CA SER A 723 11.65 -28.35 -29.54
C SER A 723 11.21 -27.58 -30.80
N ALA A 724 11.34 -26.25 -30.64
CA ALA A 724 11.88 -25.27 -31.58
C ALA A 724 11.07 -24.84 -32.82
N GLU A 725 10.64 -23.58 -32.74
CA GLU A 725 10.90 -22.48 -33.68
C GLU A 725 11.52 -22.79 -35.07
N SER A 726 10.90 -22.15 -36.06
CA SER A 726 11.46 -21.65 -37.33
C SER A 726 11.30 -22.48 -38.60
N ARG A 727 10.83 -21.73 -39.63
CA ARG A 727 11.05 -21.83 -41.08
C ARG A 727 9.91 -22.36 -41.96
N ARG A 728 9.39 -21.38 -42.73
CA ARG A 728 9.28 -21.33 -44.20
C ARG A 728 8.58 -22.52 -44.88
N LYS A 729 7.35 -22.27 -45.36
CA LYS A 729 6.76 -22.99 -46.50
C LYS A 729 7.10 -22.26 -47.80
N SER A 730 7.85 -22.91 -48.68
CA SER A 730 7.79 -22.73 -50.13
C SER A 730 7.03 -23.91 -50.73
N ARG A 731 6.07 -23.56 -51.61
CA ARG A 731 5.24 -24.46 -52.42
C ARG A 731 6.08 -25.42 -53.28
N SER A 732 5.58 -26.62 -53.55
CA SER A 732 4.95 -26.93 -54.85
C SER A 732 4.64 -28.42 -55.07
N ARG A 733 3.54 -28.62 -55.84
CA ARG A 733 3.25 -29.71 -56.79
C ARG A 733 2.71 -31.07 -56.29
N SER A 734 1.38 -31.12 -56.28
CA SER A 734 0.51 -32.02 -57.08
C SER A 734 1.07 -33.36 -57.59
N SER A 735 0.32 -34.46 -57.36
CA SER A 735 -0.44 -35.14 -58.41
C SER A 735 -1.24 -36.36 -57.91
N SER A 736 -2.44 -36.51 -58.51
CA SER A 736 -3.11 -37.76 -58.96
C SER A 736 -3.57 -38.77 -57.90
N SER A 737 -4.89 -38.89 -57.67
CA SER A 737 -5.84 -39.84 -58.34
C SER A 737 -5.84 -41.21 -57.64
N SER A 738 -6.92 -41.94 -57.37
CA SER A 738 -8.25 -42.05 -57.97
C SER A 738 -9.08 -43.06 -57.15
N SER A 739 -10.42 -42.96 -57.21
CA SER A 739 -11.42 -44.07 -57.31
C SER A 739 -11.43 -45.19 -56.25
N SER A 740 -12.53 -45.79 -55.77
CA SER A 740 -13.98 -45.70 -56.01
C SER A 740 -14.64 -46.86 -55.23
N HIS A 741 -15.95 -46.77 -55.00
CA HIS A 741 -16.93 -47.88 -54.86
C HIS A 741 -17.21 -48.52 -53.48
N SER A 742 -18.23 -47.96 -52.82
CA SER A 742 -19.64 -48.42 -52.76
C SER A 742 -20.03 -49.84 -52.28
N ARG A 743 -21.15 -49.81 -51.53
CA ARG A 743 -22.24 -50.81 -51.31
C ARG A 743 -22.14 -51.67 -50.05
N SER A 744 -23.20 -52.06 -49.33
CA SER A 744 -24.58 -51.61 -49.01
C SER A 744 -25.28 -52.81 -48.32
N ARG A 745 -26.33 -52.54 -47.51
CA ARG A 745 -27.39 -53.47 -46.99
C ARG A 745 -27.03 -54.35 -45.76
N SER A 746 -27.92 -54.68 -44.81
CA SER A 746 -29.34 -54.40 -44.51
C SER A 746 -29.76 -55.06 -43.18
N HIS A 747 -30.74 -54.46 -42.46
CA HIS A 747 -31.79 -55.00 -41.53
C HIS A 747 -31.51 -56.24 -40.64
N SER A 748 -31.85 -56.25 -39.34
CA SER A 748 -33.23 -56.31 -38.80
C SER A 748 -33.25 -56.31 -37.24
N ARG A 749 -34.45 -56.07 -36.68
CA ARG A 749 -34.81 -55.75 -35.28
C ARG A 749 -34.78 -56.96 -34.33
N GLU A 750 -34.49 -56.73 -33.03
CA GLU A 750 -35.38 -57.10 -31.91
C GLU A 750 -34.91 -56.49 -30.56
N ASP A 751 -35.88 -56.32 -29.67
CA ASP A 751 -35.90 -55.49 -28.46
C ASP A 751 -34.99 -55.96 -27.31
N GLY A 752 -34.46 -54.99 -26.57
CA GLY A 752 -33.75 -55.22 -25.31
C GLY A 752 -33.43 -53.91 -24.58
N ALA A 753 -34.15 -53.66 -23.49
CA ALA A 753 -34.12 -52.50 -22.61
C ALA A 753 -32.78 -51.73 -22.48
N VAL A 754 -32.86 -50.41 -22.67
CA VAL A 754 -31.81 -49.41 -22.37
C VAL A 754 -31.68 -49.23 -20.85
N PRO A 755 -30.47 -49.32 -20.25
CA PRO A 755 -30.16 -48.58 -19.05
C PRO A 755 -29.48 -47.25 -19.43
N THR A 756 -30.03 -46.20 -18.86
CA THR A 756 -29.58 -44.80 -18.88
C THR A 756 -28.07 -44.62 -18.69
N ARG A 757 -27.29 -44.61 -19.78
CA ARG A 757 -25.85 -44.26 -19.75
C ARG A 757 -25.53 -42.86 -20.29
N SER A 758 -26.49 -42.21 -20.97
CA SER A 758 -26.30 -40.88 -21.60
C SER A 758 -26.23 -39.71 -20.60
N LYS A 759 -27.04 -39.70 -19.52
CA LYS A 759 -27.03 -38.58 -18.55
C LYS A 759 -25.76 -38.53 -17.67
N ARG A 760 -25.13 -39.68 -17.40
CA ARG A 760 -23.93 -39.74 -16.54
C ARG A 760 -22.67 -39.30 -17.30
N ALA A 761 -22.52 -39.68 -18.56
CA ALA A 761 -21.40 -39.27 -19.41
C ALA A 761 -21.36 -37.75 -19.65
N MET A 762 -22.49 -37.14 -20.03
CA MET A 762 -22.57 -35.67 -20.19
C MET A 762 -22.31 -34.91 -18.88
N SER A 763 -22.73 -35.45 -17.73
CA SER A 763 -22.45 -34.81 -16.43
C SER A 763 -20.96 -34.83 -16.06
N ILE A 764 -20.24 -35.90 -16.42
CA ILE A 764 -18.80 -36.05 -16.14
C ILE A 764 -18.01 -35.07 -17.01
N GLU A 765 -18.32 -34.97 -18.30
CA GLU A 765 -17.70 -34.02 -19.23
C GLU A 765 -17.90 -32.55 -18.82
N VAL A 766 -19.09 -32.18 -18.35
CA VAL A 766 -19.39 -30.82 -17.86
C VAL A 766 -18.62 -30.51 -16.57
N HIS A 767 -18.39 -31.50 -15.70
CA HIS A 767 -17.63 -31.29 -14.47
C HIS A 767 -16.17 -30.94 -14.77
N HIS A 768 -15.51 -31.48 -15.79
CA HIS A 768 -14.09 -31.22 -16.06
C HIS A 768 -13.79 -29.84 -16.69
N LYS A 769 -14.79 -29.15 -17.24
CA LYS A 769 -14.58 -27.87 -17.96
C LYS A 769 -13.91 -26.76 -17.13
N LEU A 770 -14.10 -26.73 -15.80
CA LEU A 770 -13.52 -25.70 -14.93
C LEU A 770 -12.31 -26.18 -14.12
N ASP A 771 -11.74 -27.34 -14.47
CA ASP A 771 -10.50 -27.80 -13.83
C ASP A 771 -9.36 -26.82 -14.14
N ARG A 772 -8.54 -26.51 -13.13
CA ARG A 772 -7.45 -25.50 -13.17
C ARG A 772 -7.92 -24.04 -13.23
N LEU A 773 -9.21 -23.75 -13.08
CA LEU A 773 -9.69 -22.37 -12.98
C LEU A 773 -9.05 -21.64 -11.78
N GLY A 774 -8.91 -22.30 -10.62
CA GLY A 774 -8.22 -21.73 -9.46
C GLY A 774 -6.78 -21.27 -9.77
N LEU A 775 -5.99 -22.09 -10.47
CA LEU A 775 -4.62 -21.73 -10.88
C LEU A 775 -4.61 -20.57 -11.89
N TRP A 776 -5.56 -20.56 -12.83
CA TRP A 776 -5.71 -19.44 -13.77
C TRP A 776 -6.10 -18.14 -13.05
N MET A 777 -6.94 -18.23 -12.02
CA MET A 777 -7.31 -17.12 -11.13
C MET A 777 -6.11 -16.60 -10.33
N GLU A 778 -5.24 -17.46 -9.82
CA GLU A 778 -3.97 -17.04 -9.19
C GLU A 778 -3.10 -16.26 -10.17
N ARG A 779 -2.92 -16.76 -11.39
CA ARG A 779 -2.15 -16.07 -12.44
C ARG A 779 -2.77 -14.75 -12.89
N LEU A 780 -4.10 -14.66 -12.87
CA LEU A 780 -4.83 -13.41 -13.11
C LEU A 780 -4.48 -12.38 -12.04
N MET A 781 -4.44 -12.79 -10.77
CA MET A 781 -4.08 -11.92 -9.64
C MET A 781 -2.60 -11.53 -9.63
N GLU A 782 -1.71 -12.42 -10.07
CA GLU A 782 -0.28 -12.13 -10.28
C GLU A 782 -0.03 -11.21 -11.49
N GLY A 783 -1.03 -11.03 -12.36
CA GLY A 783 -0.94 -10.19 -13.56
C GLY A 783 -0.14 -10.80 -14.71
N THR A 784 0.12 -12.11 -14.70
CA THR A 784 0.96 -12.82 -15.69
C THR A 784 0.20 -13.32 -16.93
N LEU A 785 -1.12 -13.12 -16.98
CA LEU A 785 -1.97 -13.54 -18.11
C LEU A 785 -1.90 -12.58 -19.30
N PRO A 786 -2.01 -13.09 -20.55
CA PRO A 786 -2.08 -12.26 -21.74
C PRO A 786 -3.38 -11.44 -21.75
N ARG A 787 -3.26 -10.15 -22.08
CA ARG A 787 -4.38 -9.19 -22.11
C ARG A 787 -4.77 -8.92 -23.56
N LEU A 788 -6.03 -9.19 -23.89
CA LEU A 788 -6.62 -8.92 -25.20
C LEU A 788 -7.36 -7.58 -25.14
N TRP A 789 -6.89 -6.59 -25.88
CA TRP A 789 -7.45 -5.24 -25.88
C TRP A 789 -8.61 -5.15 -26.86
N VAL A 790 -9.66 -4.43 -26.46
CA VAL A 790 -10.88 -4.25 -27.25
C VAL A 790 -11.13 -2.76 -27.41
N PRO A 791 -11.36 -2.24 -28.64
CA PRO A 791 -11.62 -0.81 -28.83
C PRO A 791 -12.95 -0.37 -28.19
N VAL A 792 -13.99 -1.21 -28.31
CA VAL A 792 -15.35 -0.98 -27.80
C VAL A 792 -15.97 -2.32 -27.36
N TRP A 793 -16.65 -2.34 -26.20
CA TRP A 793 -17.38 -3.54 -25.75
C TRP A 793 -18.63 -3.77 -26.61
N PRO A 794 -18.87 -5.00 -27.13
CA PRO A 794 -20.04 -5.29 -27.94
C PRO A 794 -21.35 -5.11 -27.15
N SER A 795 -22.42 -4.65 -27.78
CA SER A 795 -23.74 -4.61 -27.14
C SER A 795 -24.31 -6.02 -26.97
N LEU A 796 -25.12 -6.24 -25.94
CA LEU A 796 -25.88 -7.48 -25.76
C LEU A 796 -27.17 -7.55 -26.61
N ASN A 797 -27.56 -6.41 -27.24
CA ASN A 797 -28.74 -6.27 -28.09
C ASN A 797 -28.44 -6.58 -29.55
N GLU A 798 -29.33 -7.33 -30.21
CA GLU A 798 -29.27 -7.63 -31.65
C GLU A 798 -29.67 -6.45 -32.55
N SER A 799 -30.27 -5.38 -31.99
CA SER A 799 -30.94 -4.34 -32.78
C SER A 799 -30.03 -3.25 -33.37
N THR A 800 -28.73 -3.20 -33.03
CA THR A 800 -27.82 -2.10 -33.43
C THR A 800 -26.83 -2.45 -34.54
N ILE A 801 -26.90 -3.65 -35.14
CA ILE A 801 -25.96 -4.07 -36.20
C ILE A 801 -26.37 -3.57 -37.60
N ASN A 802 -27.59 -3.05 -37.78
CA ASN A 802 -28.08 -2.61 -39.10
C ASN A 802 -27.94 -1.09 -39.40
N SER A 803 -27.25 -0.29 -38.58
CA SER A 803 -27.18 1.17 -38.79
C SER A 803 -25.76 1.75 -38.95
N SER A 804 -24.75 0.93 -39.22
CA SER A 804 -23.37 1.41 -39.46
C SER A 804 -22.82 0.99 -40.82
N THR A 805 -23.69 0.97 -41.83
CA THR A 805 -23.33 0.99 -43.26
C THR A 805 -24.16 2.05 -43.95
N GLU A 806 -23.94 3.32 -43.58
CA GLU A 806 -24.28 4.52 -44.38
C GLU A 806 -23.88 5.78 -43.57
N SER A 807 -22.60 6.17 -43.68
CA SER A 807 -22.11 7.57 -43.69
C SER A 807 -20.59 7.60 -43.72
#